data_AF-A0A7K3L4X7-F1
#
_entry.id   AF-A0A7K3L4X7-F1
#
_cell.length_a   1.000
_cell.length_b   1.000
_cell.length_c   1.000
_cell.angle_alpha   90.00
_cell.angle_beta   90.00
_cell.angle_gamma   90.00
#
_symmetry.space_group_name_H-M   'P 1'
#
loop_
_entity.id
_entity.type
_entity.pdbx_description
1 polymer ?
#
loop_
_entity_poly.entity_id
_entity_poly.type
_entity_poly.pdbx_seq_one_letter_code
_entity_poly.pdbx_strand_id
1 'polypeptide(L)'
;MTAADFAYDAAAKTLTVNTDRHFAIQNTDQTKVTSGDGIGRIANPTDVGLVIPSGRNATLSMEGLSIESTQPIDIKPGAALTVILGDGTKNELAATDGMKAALHCPTGASLTIDDTVANRTAEGSPIIPEDGAIPADCILANGQRVSKGDPLSKLDSSNPGELYAWTVSGSNAAAIGSDYNGAGWSIAHACEGEPGGNMTFEGGRIIATSGYNADTSWTNGGAGIGAGTDGNGTGPNEWITINGGRITATGGGHGAGIGAGLYAASGNIRINGGFVEAFGGVHSSGFGGACNPQDSSAFKIILTGGTLLPTGGNAAFSSDAGAPNIKVIVTGGSLGNQSGAEGFRFIGTATNGKGDSITMVEVDFTSDVGESPYPIVKWQLLVDGVPYDYGAPAEFDKGHLYLWLPEEVKKNSEVTVKFTYLNTDKLDESGNPTPVTPLPLFRPADSQRPPGAPDDGKLRRYVDFELPGSYTDQLTKYYDGKPFPSLPLPFEAPDGRNLTDSNAITNKYQRLDANGDPIGPELESHDPSGASQMPSDVGSMKFTAISTQYSDDTEGHFSESYWGHRATGRCEIRPIGSQVAIKSATWENGQASVQENPSDRKLSLTCTVKRADTDPSGAPTKATCAAPAGYIQLFVDGKKVGSPIEILFADKTLPDGTVLPANATASGDTTTFTYTASPAEVDHLVPVATPNGRHVISVQYLPPNEGDAAPANYLASANPIDDPSHAPEVEVAISPIDPNPAVTPEPDPDCKDPDAPEPEVSTGPGEPTDPGADPGKPGDKAFRGEIVTTWGEPTADNPHPGRVLLKVTTPSSGPVSVTDARGNVFEADFLRGEDGEPVRGEDGSYTLVLDPTAVGRGELTFRQEPNGAYTGSTWAYDVTVLPQPEIAPAPALAKRAENLTHPGGPTQPGDRIRYTITASN
;
A
#
# COMPACT_ATOMS: atom_id res chain seq x y z
N MET A 1 47.43 -25.18 7.43
CA MET A 1 48.46 -24.26 6.93
C MET A 1 49.76 -25.01 6.73
N THR A 2 50.50 -24.65 5.69
CA THR A 2 51.80 -25.22 5.29
C THR A 2 52.79 -24.09 5.02
N ALA A 3 54.08 -24.39 4.93
CA ALA A 3 55.10 -23.38 4.63
C ALA A 3 54.93 -22.73 3.23
N ALA A 4 54.19 -23.36 2.31
CA ALA A 4 53.93 -22.80 0.99
C ALA A 4 52.85 -21.71 0.99
N ASP A 5 52.03 -21.65 2.05
CA ASP A 5 50.97 -20.65 2.19
C ASP A 5 51.53 -19.25 2.50
N PHE A 6 52.81 -19.13 2.87
CA PHE A 6 53.45 -17.87 3.25
C PHE A 6 54.87 -17.76 2.69
N ALA A 7 55.30 -16.54 2.34
CA ALA A 7 56.68 -16.26 1.98
C ALA A 7 57.22 -15.10 2.83
N TYR A 8 58.26 -15.37 3.62
CA TYR A 8 58.90 -14.36 4.46
C TYR A 8 60.10 -13.73 3.75
N ASP A 9 60.11 -12.39 3.67
CA ASP A 9 61.26 -11.59 3.23
C ASP A 9 61.91 -10.94 4.45
N ALA A 10 63.10 -11.42 4.81
CA ALA A 10 63.86 -10.93 5.96
C ALA A 10 64.41 -9.51 5.76
N ALA A 11 64.67 -9.09 4.52
CA ALA A 11 65.20 -7.76 4.22
C ALA A 11 64.09 -6.71 4.26
N ALA A 12 62.93 -7.03 3.68
CA ALA A 12 61.75 -6.17 3.73
C ALA A 12 61.00 -6.25 5.07
N LYS A 13 61.30 -7.27 5.90
CA LYS A 13 60.53 -7.63 7.10
C LYS A 13 59.04 -7.77 6.80
N THR A 14 58.72 -8.56 5.77
CA THR A 14 57.32 -8.80 5.38
C THR A 14 57.03 -10.29 5.26
N LEU A 15 55.79 -10.66 5.55
CA LEU A 15 55.22 -11.97 5.32
C LEU A 15 54.14 -11.86 4.24
N THR A 16 54.44 -12.37 3.04
CA THR A 16 53.48 -12.43 1.94
C THR A 16 52.54 -13.61 2.13
N VAL A 17 51.23 -13.37 2.06
CA VAL A 17 50.18 -14.37 2.19
C VAL A 17 49.83 -14.94 0.80
N ASN A 18 50.20 -16.19 0.55
CA ASN A 18 50.04 -16.87 -0.75
C ASN A 18 48.85 -17.84 -0.78
N THR A 19 47.90 -17.69 0.15
CA THR A 19 46.77 -18.61 0.34
C THR A 19 45.45 -17.86 0.46
N ASP A 20 44.39 -18.48 -0.02
CA ASP A 20 43.01 -17.99 0.11
C ASP A 20 42.25 -18.74 1.22
N ARG A 21 42.96 -19.60 1.97
CA ARG A 21 42.39 -20.34 3.10
C ARG A 21 42.26 -19.42 4.31
N HIS A 22 41.25 -19.67 5.15
CA HIS A 22 41.15 -19.04 6.45
C HIS A 22 42.30 -19.49 7.37
N PHE A 23 42.97 -18.52 8.01
CA PHE A 23 43.99 -18.75 9.02
C PHE A 23 43.88 -17.76 10.18
N ALA A 24 44.37 -18.17 11.35
CA ALA A 24 44.51 -17.30 12.51
C ALA A 24 45.98 -16.93 12.72
N ILE A 25 46.23 -15.72 13.22
CA ILE A 25 47.58 -15.23 13.54
C ILE A 25 47.60 -14.57 14.93
N GLN A 26 48.70 -14.77 15.65
CA GLN A 26 48.97 -14.14 16.95
C GLN A 26 50.48 -13.97 17.13
N ASN A 27 50.90 -13.02 17.97
CA ASN A 27 52.30 -12.92 18.40
C ASN A 27 52.67 -14.14 19.25
N THR A 28 53.91 -14.63 19.14
CA THR A 28 54.38 -15.69 20.06
C THR A 28 54.49 -15.18 21.50
N ASP A 29 54.89 -13.92 21.67
CA ASP A 29 54.83 -13.25 22.97
C ASP A 29 53.44 -12.62 23.17
N GLN A 30 52.71 -13.17 24.14
CA GLN A 30 51.36 -12.74 24.51
C GLN A 30 51.35 -11.91 25.81
N THR A 31 52.50 -11.36 26.22
CA THR A 31 52.60 -10.47 27.38
C THR A 31 51.74 -9.23 27.15
N LYS A 32 50.87 -8.90 28.10
CA LYS A 32 49.93 -7.78 27.99
C LYS A 32 50.39 -6.56 28.79
N VAL A 33 50.12 -5.37 28.27
CA VAL A 33 50.23 -4.11 29.03
C VAL A 33 49.22 -4.12 30.19
N THR A 34 49.66 -3.78 31.40
CA THR A 34 48.85 -3.93 32.63
C THR A 34 48.22 -2.63 33.14
N SER A 35 48.56 -1.47 32.58
CA SER A 35 48.07 -0.17 33.04
C SER A 35 48.16 0.89 31.94
N GLY A 36 47.36 1.96 32.05
CA GLY A 36 47.32 3.06 31.09
C GLY A 36 46.52 2.74 29.82
N ASP A 37 46.61 3.62 28.83
CA ASP A 37 45.78 3.58 27.61
C ASP A 37 45.99 2.32 26.76
N GLY A 38 47.15 1.67 26.91
CA GLY A 38 47.50 0.40 26.26
C GLY A 38 46.97 -0.87 26.93
N ILE A 39 46.24 -0.76 28.06
CA ILE A 39 45.90 -1.93 28.88
C ILE A 39 45.22 -3.06 28.08
N GLY A 40 45.75 -4.28 28.23
CA GLY A 40 45.27 -5.48 27.56
C GLY A 40 45.83 -5.72 26.16
N ARG A 41 46.50 -4.73 25.53
CA ARG A 41 47.24 -4.91 24.27
C ARG A 41 48.56 -5.64 24.50
N ILE A 42 49.12 -6.22 23.44
CA ILE A 42 50.40 -6.93 23.49
C ILE A 42 51.54 -5.94 23.73
N ALA A 43 52.38 -6.21 24.72
CA ALA A 43 53.45 -5.31 25.16
C ALA A 43 54.65 -5.28 24.20
N ASN A 44 54.87 -6.35 23.44
CA ASN A 44 56.01 -6.51 22.53
C ASN A 44 55.50 -6.76 21.10
N PRO A 45 55.25 -5.70 20.30
CA PRO A 45 54.83 -5.85 18.91
C PRO A 45 55.90 -6.52 18.05
N THR A 46 55.49 -7.14 16.94
CA THR A 46 56.43 -7.60 15.90
C THR A 46 56.67 -6.49 14.87
N ASP A 47 57.87 -6.45 14.31
CA ASP A 47 58.25 -5.53 13.23
C ASP A 47 58.08 -6.12 11.83
N VAL A 48 57.36 -7.24 11.71
CA VAL A 48 57.09 -7.93 10.45
C VAL A 48 55.69 -7.60 9.95
N GLY A 49 55.59 -6.90 8.81
CA GLY A 49 54.33 -6.58 8.16
C GLY A 49 53.75 -7.74 7.34
N LEU A 50 52.47 -7.67 7.00
CA LEU A 50 51.77 -8.63 6.14
C LEU A 50 51.51 -8.03 4.76
N VAL A 51 51.76 -8.79 3.70
CA VAL A 51 51.43 -8.38 2.33
C VAL A 51 50.41 -9.34 1.75
N ILE A 52 49.28 -8.81 1.28
CA ILE A 52 48.28 -9.55 0.52
C ILE A 52 48.49 -9.22 -0.97
N PRO A 53 49.13 -10.12 -1.74
CA PRO A 53 49.49 -9.83 -3.13
C PRO A 53 48.25 -9.88 -4.04
N SER A 54 48.35 -9.20 -5.20
CA SER A 54 47.29 -9.16 -6.20
C SER A 54 46.81 -10.56 -6.60
N GLY A 55 45.50 -10.72 -6.80
CA GLY A 55 44.87 -12.00 -7.14
C GLY A 55 44.64 -12.94 -5.95
N ARG A 56 44.74 -12.44 -4.71
CA ARG A 56 44.42 -13.20 -3.49
C ARG A 56 43.12 -12.72 -2.84
N ASN A 57 42.43 -13.65 -2.18
CA ASN A 57 41.30 -13.38 -1.30
C ASN A 57 41.54 -14.09 0.03
N ALA A 58 42.21 -13.41 0.96
CA ALA A 58 42.64 -13.99 2.22
C ALA A 58 41.63 -13.74 3.34
N THR A 59 41.48 -14.70 4.26
CA THR A 59 40.70 -14.53 5.50
C THR A 59 41.61 -14.76 6.70
N LEU A 60 41.71 -13.74 7.56
CA LEU A 60 42.62 -13.67 8.69
C LEU A 60 41.86 -13.47 10.01
N SER A 61 41.99 -14.41 10.95
CA SER A 61 41.59 -14.18 12.35
C SER A 61 42.74 -13.56 13.14
N MET A 62 42.51 -12.39 13.73
CA MET A 62 43.46 -11.75 14.65
C MET A 62 43.18 -12.19 16.08
N GLU A 63 44.11 -12.94 16.66
CA GLU A 63 43.97 -13.61 17.96
C GLU A 63 44.95 -13.05 19.01
N GLY A 64 44.97 -11.71 19.17
CA GLY A 64 46.01 -11.03 19.95
C GLY A 64 47.25 -10.74 19.10
N LEU A 65 47.03 -10.12 17.94
CA LEU A 65 48.06 -9.66 17.00
C LEU A 65 48.46 -8.21 17.30
N SER A 66 49.75 -7.94 17.41
CA SER A 66 50.31 -6.60 17.48
C SER A 66 51.51 -6.47 16.55
N ILE A 67 51.40 -5.58 15.57
CA ILE A 67 52.43 -5.30 14.55
C ILE A 67 52.76 -3.80 14.61
N GLU A 68 54.04 -3.49 14.81
CA GLU A 68 54.59 -2.15 14.70
C GLU A 68 55.72 -2.16 13.66
N SER A 69 55.43 -1.69 12.46
CA SER A 69 56.36 -1.77 11.32
C SER A 69 56.16 -0.61 10.35
N THR A 70 57.00 -0.50 9.31
CA THR A 70 56.85 0.51 8.26
C THR A 70 55.44 0.52 7.67
N GLN A 71 54.87 -0.65 7.38
CA GLN A 71 53.51 -0.83 6.91
C GLN A 71 52.99 -2.17 7.43
N PRO A 72 52.17 -2.18 8.51
CA PRO A 72 51.75 -3.40 9.19
C PRO A 72 50.97 -4.38 8.31
N ILE A 73 50.01 -3.89 7.52
CA ILE A 73 49.29 -4.71 6.54
C ILE A 73 49.14 -3.93 5.24
N ASP A 74 49.53 -4.56 4.13
CA ASP A 74 49.52 -4.01 2.79
C ASP A 74 48.71 -4.88 1.83
N ILE A 75 47.51 -4.42 1.46
CA ILE A 75 46.64 -5.08 0.49
C ILE A 75 46.92 -4.49 -0.89
N LYS A 76 47.42 -5.31 -1.81
CA LYS A 76 47.69 -4.85 -3.18
C LYS A 76 46.42 -4.70 -4.01
N PRO A 77 46.38 -3.79 -4.99
CA PRO A 77 45.29 -3.72 -5.96
C PRO A 77 45.01 -5.07 -6.61
N GLY A 78 43.74 -5.43 -6.73
CA GLY A 78 43.27 -6.74 -7.19
C GLY A 78 43.30 -7.84 -6.13
N ALA A 79 43.52 -7.50 -4.86
CA ALA A 79 43.43 -8.42 -3.73
C ALA A 79 42.30 -8.05 -2.76
N ALA A 80 41.85 -9.03 -1.98
CA ALA A 80 40.87 -8.88 -0.92
C ALA A 80 41.37 -9.48 0.40
N LEU A 81 41.06 -8.82 1.51
CA LEU A 81 41.32 -9.30 2.86
C LEU A 81 40.06 -9.22 3.70
N THR A 82 39.66 -10.34 4.30
CA THR A 82 38.69 -10.37 5.40
C THR A 82 39.44 -10.56 6.72
N VAL A 83 39.23 -9.66 7.67
CA VAL A 83 39.75 -9.72 9.04
C VAL A 83 38.62 -10.11 9.99
N ILE A 84 38.84 -11.14 10.79
CA ILE A 84 37.96 -11.57 11.87
C ILE A 84 38.65 -11.22 13.19
N LEU A 85 38.02 -10.38 14.02
CA LEU A 85 38.55 -10.01 15.33
C LEU A 85 38.13 -11.07 16.36
N GLY A 86 39.09 -11.83 16.89
CA GLY A 86 38.81 -12.88 17.87
C GLY A 86 38.20 -12.32 19.15
N ASP A 87 37.20 -12.99 19.71
CA ASP A 87 36.46 -12.52 20.88
C ASP A 87 37.36 -12.17 22.08
N GLY A 88 37.15 -10.98 22.66
CA GLY A 88 37.90 -10.48 23.81
C GLY A 88 39.39 -10.21 23.55
N THR A 89 39.84 -10.33 22.30
CA THR A 89 41.22 -10.01 21.92
C THR A 89 41.38 -8.51 21.68
N LYS A 90 42.59 -8.00 21.90
CA LYS A 90 42.96 -6.64 21.52
C LYS A 90 44.12 -6.70 20.55
N ASN A 91 43.86 -6.27 19.32
CA ASN A 91 44.79 -6.31 18.22
C ASN A 91 45.26 -4.90 17.88
N GLU A 92 46.50 -4.77 17.42
CA GLU A 92 47.13 -3.47 17.18
C GLU A 92 47.96 -3.48 15.90
N LEU A 93 47.77 -2.45 15.08
CA LEU A 93 48.55 -2.19 13.87
C LEU A 93 49.07 -0.76 13.95
N ALA A 94 50.38 -0.61 14.05
CA ALA A 94 51.05 0.69 14.18
C ALA A 94 52.01 0.92 13.02
N ALA A 95 51.71 1.90 12.16
CA ALA A 95 52.61 2.29 11.08
C ALA A 95 53.69 3.25 11.59
N THR A 96 54.96 2.88 11.44
CA THR A 96 56.10 3.70 11.86
C THR A 96 56.52 4.75 10.83
N ASP A 97 56.01 4.64 9.59
CA ASP A 97 56.25 5.60 8.51
C ASP A 97 55.00 6.45 8.30
N GLY A 98 55.14 7.78 8.41
CA GLY A 98 54.03 8.72 8.21
C GLY A 98 53.52 8.82 6.77
N MET A 99 54.14 8.12 5.81
CA MET A 99 53.63 8.00 4.45
C MET A 99 52.79 6.73 4.25
N LYS A 100 52.74 5.83 5.24
CA LYS A 100 52.14 4.50 5.12
C LYS A 100 50.95 4.31 6.06
N ALA A 101 49.89 3.72 5.54
CA ALA A 101 48.73 3.35 6.34
C ALA A 101 49.04 2.16 7.25
N ALA A 102 48.39 2.09 8.41
CA ALA A 102 48.53 0.94 9.31
C ALA A 102 47.88 -0.32 8.70
N LEU A 103 46.71 -0.13 8.09
CA LEU A 103 46.02 -1.14 7.29
C LEU A 103 45.73 -0.55 5.91
N HIS A 104 46.61 -0.85 4.96
CA HIS A 104 46.58 -0.27 3.64
C HIS A 104 45.57 -0.98 2.72
N CYS A 105 44.64 -0.20 2.17
CA CYS A 105 43.59 -0.60 1.24
C CYS A 105 43.38 0.49 0.18
N PRO A 106 44.12 0.44 -0.94
CA PRO A 106 44.02 1.41 -2.03
C PRO A 106 42.91 1.05 -3.03
N THR A 107 42.61 1.96 -3.96
CA THR A 107 41.72 1.67 -5.09
C THR A 107 42.12 0.39 -5.84
N GLY A 108 41.11 -0.45 -6.10
CA GLY A 108 41.22 -1.78 -6.68
C GLY A 108 41.41 -2.90 -5.64
N ALA A 109 41.59 -2.57 -4.35
CA ALA A 109 41.66 -3.54 -3.26
C ALA A 109 40.35 -3.59 -2.46
N SER A 110 40.17 -4.64 -1.65
CA SER A 110 38.99 -4.79 -0.79
C SER A 110 39.35 -5.27 0.62
N LEU A 111 38.76 -4.63 1.61
CA LEU A 111 38.90 -4.96 3.02
C LEU A 111 37.52 -5.20 3.62
N THR A 112 37.37 -6.30 4.36
CA THR A 112 36.22 -6.55 5.24
C THR A 112 36.74 -6.78 6.65
N ILE A 113 36.19 -6.10 7.65
CA ILE A 113 36.48 -6.35 9.07
C ILE A 113 35.19 -6.78 9.73
N ASP A 114 35.25 -7.89 10.44
CA ASP A 114 34.12 -8.50 11.15
C ASP A 114 34.59 -9.03 12.51
N ASP A 115 33.63 -9.42 13.36
CA ASP A 115 33.93 -10.21 14.57
C ASP A 115 33.64 -11.70 14.36
N THR A 116 33.54 -12.48 15.44
CA THR A 116 33.34 -13.93 15.35
C THR A 116 31.93 -14.32 14.93
N VAL A 117 30.96 -13.41 14.99
CA VAL A 117 29.61 -13.58 14.45
C VAL A 117 29.60 -13.03 13.03
N ALA A 118 29.84 -13.90 12.06
CA ALA A 118 29.88 -13.45 10.67
C ALA A 118 28.51 -12.90 10.22
N ASN A 119 28.52 -11.72 9.58
CA ASN A 119 27.34 -11.11 8.95
C ASN A 119 26.94 -11.82 7.64
N ARG A 120 26.74 -13.13 7.74
CA ARG A 120 26.44 -14.04 6.63
C ARG A 120 25.44 -15.08 7.06
N THR A 121 24.60 -15.48 6.11
CA THR A 121 23.70 -16.62 6.30
C THR A 121 24.50 -17.93 6.42
N ALA A 122 23.85 -19.00 6.87
CA ALA A 122 24.42 -20.34 6.93
C ALA A 122 24.92 -20.85 5.57
N GLU A 123 24.36 -20.34 4.47
CA GLU A 123 24.77 -20.63 3.09
C GLU A 123 25.94 -19.74 2.60
N GLY A 124 26.38 -18.78 3.42
CA GLY A 124 27.52 -17.90 3.14
C GLY A 124 27.17 -16.59 2.44
N SER A 125 25.89 -16.31 2.19
CA SER A 125 25.42 -15.05 1.57
C SER A 125 25.60 -13.88 2.53
N PRO A 126 26.09 -12.70 2.09
CA PRO A 126 26.20 -11.53 2.95
C PRO A 126 24.82 -11.03 3.39
N ILE A 127 24.73 -10.59 4.64
CA ILE A 127 23.54 -9.93 5.18
C ILE A 127 23.84 -8.42 5.12
N ILE A 128 23.17 -7.72 4.22
CA ILE A 128 23.29 -6.27 4.09
C ILE A 128 22.11 -5.66 4.86
N PRO A 129 22.35 -4.89 5.94
CA PRO A 129 21.28 -4.25 6.67
C PRO A 129 20.40 -3.35 5.79
N GLU A 130 19.11 -3.34 6.09
CA GLU A 130 18.13 -2.43 5.49
C GLU A 130 17.51 -1.62 6.63
N ASP A 131 17.55 -0.29 6.50
CA ASP A 131 16.93 0.65 7.45
C ASP A 131 17.31 0.40 8.93
N GLY A 132 18.61 0.17 9.19
CA GLY A 132 19.12 -0.06 10.55
C GLY A 132 18.71 -1.40 11.16
N ALA A 133 18.19 -2.34 10.37
CA ALA A 133 17.70 -3.63 10.85
C ALA A 133 18.06 -4.80 9.93
N ILE A 134 17.86 -6.02 10.45
CA ILE A 134 18.03 -7.25 9.70
C ILE A 134 16.94 -7.32 8.60
N PRO A 135 17.30 -7.54 7.32
CA PRO A 135 16.37 -7.37 6.19
C PRO A 135 15.39 -8.53 5.99
N ALA A 136 15.73 -9.72 6.49
CA ALA A 136 14.95 -10.95 6.26
C ALA A 136 15.17 -11.99 7.36
N ASP A 137 14.17 -12.86 7.56
CA ASP A 137 14.30 -14.04 8.39
C ASP A 137 15.39 -14.96 7.83
N CYS A 138 16.40 -15.31 8.64
CA CYS A 138 17.47 -16.20 8.22
C CYS A 138 18.15 -16.92 9.40
N ILE A 139 19.08 -17.81 9.05
CA ILE A 139 19.96 -18.51 10.00
C ILE A 139 21.38 -18.03 9.70
N LEU A 140 22.09 -17.53 10.70
CA LEU A 140 23.49 -17.10 10.59
C LEU A 140 24.44 -18.30 10.47
N ALA A 141 25.68 -18.07 10.05
CA ALA A 141 26.70 -19.11 9.94
C ALA A 141 26.97 -19.89 11.25
N ASN A 142 26.74 -19.26 12.40
CA ASN A 142 26.87 -19.89 13.73
C ASN A 142 25.61 -20.66 14.18
N GLY A 143 24.55 -20.71 13.36
CA GLY A 143 23.28 -21.39 13.64
C GLY A 143 22.23 -20.54 14.36
N GLN A 144 22.54 -19.29 14.71
CA GLN A 144 21.59 -18.35 15.31
C GLN A 144 20.46 -18.01 14.33
N ARG A 145 19.22 -18.01 14.83
CA ARG A 145 18.05 -17.54 14.06
C ARG A 145 17.82 -16.07 14.31
N VAL A 146 17.60 -15.33 13.24
CA VAL A 146 17.24 -13.91 13.25
C VAL A 146 16.00 -13.68 12.40
N SER A 147 15.21 -12.67 12.76
CA SER A 147 13.99 -12.27 12.06
C SER A 147 14.16 -10.93 11.36
N LYS A 148 13.38 -10.70 10.31
CA LYS A 148 13.25 -9.37 9.69
C LYS A 148 12.87 -8.33 10.73
N GLY A 149 13.55 -7.18 10.73
CA GLY A 149 13.32 -6.09 11.67
C GLY A 149 14.00 -6.27 13.03
N ASP A 150 14.73 -7.37 13.25
CA ASP A 150 15.60 -7.50 14.42
C ASP A 150 16.71 -6.44 14.40
N PRO A 151 17.19 -6.00 15.59
CA PRO A 151 18.30 -5.05 15.68
C PRO A 151 19.61 -5.69 15.21
N LEU A 152 20.49 -4.85 14.65
CA LEU A 152 21.78 -5.28 14.11
C LEU A 152 22.76 -5.78 15.17
N SER A 153 22.55 -5.45 16.44
CA SER A 153 23.33 -6.02 17.55
C SER A 153 23.20 -7.54 17.70
N LYS A 154 22.22 -8.17 17.02
CA LYS A 154 22.15 -9.63 16.91
C LYS A 154 23.16 -10.22 15.91
N LEU A 155 23.75 -9.37 15.07
CA LEU A 155 24.82 -9.74 14.15
C LEU A 155 26.21 -9.51 14.77
N ASP A 156 26.30 -8.83 15.92
CA ASP A 156 27.57 -8.62 16.62
C ASP A 156 27.84 -9.74 17.65
N SER A 157 29.12 -10.02 17.90
CA SER A 157 29.55 -10.83 19.04
C SER A 157 29.21 -10.15 20.37
N SER A 158 28.83 -10.95 21.38
CA SER A 158 28.61 -10.44 22.75
C SER A 158 29.91 -10.06 23.48
N ASN A 159 31.06 -10.48 22.96
CA ASN A 159 32.39 -10.17 23.50
C ASN A 159 33.36 -9.86 22.34
N PRO A 160 33.09 -8.80 21.56
CA PRO A 160 33.78 -8.56 20.30
C PRO A 160 35.27 -8.31 20.51
N GLY A 161 36.08 -8.75 19.54
CA GLY A 161 37.49 -8.36 19.47
C GLY A 161 37.68 -6.89 19.11
N GLU A 162 38.82 -6.32 19.49
CA GLU A 162 39.21 -4.95 19.17
C GLU A 162 40.36 -4.91 18.16
N LEU A 163 40.29 -3.98 17.21
CA LEU A 163 41.41 -3.54 16.37
C LEU A 163 41.71 -2.08 16.65
N TYR A 164 42.96 -1.79 17.03
CA TYR A 164 43.50 -0.45 17.06
C TYR A 164 44.51 -0.25 15.93
N ALA A 165 44.13 0.50 14.90
CA ALA A 165 44.99 0.85 13.77
C ALA A 165 45.41 2.32 13.88
N TRP A 166 46.70 2.61 13.89
CA TRP A 166 47.18 3.98 14.05
C TRP A 166 48.51 4.28 13.37
N THR A 167 48.74 5.56 13.10
CA THR A 167 49.96 6.06 12.45
C THR A 167 50.72 7.04 13.36
N VAL A 168 52.02 7.17 13.12
CA VAL A 168 52.89 8.11 13.86
C VAL A 168 52.46 9.58 13.75
N SER A 169 52.95 10.41 14.67
CA SER A 169 52.77 11.86 14.61
C SER A 169 53.26 12.45 13.28
N GLY A 170 52.50 13.41 12.72
CA GLY A 170 52.82 14.04 11.44
C GLY A 170 52.45 13.19 10.22
N SER A 171 51.80 12.03 10.41
CA SER A 171 51.41 11.13 9.32
C SER A 171 50.44 11.77 8.33
N ASN A 172 50.58 11.40 7.08
CA ASN A 172 49.77 11.87 5.95
C ASN A 172 49.04 10.73 5.26
N ALA A 173 49.31 9.49 5.65
CA ALA A 173 48.51 8.34 5.24
C ALA A 173 47.26 8.21 6.12
N ALA A 174 46.26 7.48 5.63
CA ALA A 174 45.14 7.08 6.47
C ALA A 174 45.59 6.08 7.55
N ALA A 175 44.83 5.93 8.65
CA ALA A 175 45.10 4.81 9.56
C ALA A 175 44.62 3.48 8.95
N ILE A 176 43.40 3.47 8.42
CA ILE A 176 42.86 2.40 7.59
C ILE A 176 42.48 3.01 6.24
N GLY A 177 43.05 2.52 5.14
CA GLY A 177 42.80 3.08 3.81
C GLY A 177 44.07 3.30 3.01
N SER A 178 44.20 4.41 2.29
CA SER A 178 45.34 4.61 1.37
C SER A 178 46.59 5.23 2.00
N ASP A 179 47.72 5.03 1.32
CA ASP A 179 48.99 5.68 1.64
C ASP A 179 49.00 7.15 1.18
N TYR A 180 50.02 7.89 1.63
CA TYR A 180 50.41 9.15 0.99
C TYR A 180 51.58 8.89 0.03
N ASN A 181 51.41 9.23 -1.23
CA ASN A 181 52.38 8.93 -2.30
C ASN A 181 53.50 9.98 -2.44
N GLY A 182 53.51 11.02 -1.61
CA GLY A 182 54.49 12.11 -1.69
C GLY A 182 54.14 13.23 -2.67
N ALA A 183 52.89 13.29 -3.15
CA ALA A 183 52.36 14.43 -3.92
C ALA A 183 52.58 15.74 -3.14
N GLY A 184 53.10 16.78 -3.78
CA GLY A 184 53.62 17.96 -3.08
C GLY A 184 52.57 18.70 -2.24
N TRP A 185 53.00 19.42 -1.21
CA TRP A 185 52.15 20.16 -0.25
C TRP A 185 51.49 21.42 -0.83
N SER A 186 50.68 21.27 -1.87
CA SER A 186 50.04 22.38 -2.56
C SER A 186 48.73 21.93 -3.19
N ILE A 187 47.75 22.84 -3.21
CA ILE A 187 46.50 22.68 -3.97
C ILE A 187 46.71 22.32 -5.45
N ALA A 188 47.90 22.58 -6.02
CA ALA A 188 48.25 22.16 -7.37
C ALA A 188 48.29 20.63 -7.54
N HIS A 189 48.45 19.88 -6.45
CA HIS A 189 48.47 18.42 -6.40
C HIS A 189 47.15 17.81 -5.88
N ALA A 190 46.10 18.63 -5.78
CA ALA A 190 44.80 18.19 -5.31
C ALA A 190 44.29 16.97 -6.11
N CYS A 191 43.80 15.95 -5.41
CA CYS A 191 43.34 14.69 -5.98
C CYS A 191 44.41 13.85 -6.72
N GLU A 192 45.72 14.15 -6.58
CA GLU A 192 46.82 13.35 -7.16
C GLU A 192 47.33 12.23 -6.22
N GLY A 193 46.85 12.19 -4.98
CA GLY A 193 47.16 11.14 -4.00
C GLY A 193 46.50 9.81 -4.33
N GLU A 194 46.87 8.76 -3.60
CA GLU A 194 46.27 7.44 -3.73
C GLU A 194 44.87 7.44 -3.11
N PRO A 195 43.79 7.09 -3.85
CA PRO A 195 42.46 7.00 -3.25
C PRO A 195 42.28 5.70 -2.46
N GLY A 196 41.39 5.73 -1.46
CA GLY A 196 41.01 4.55 -0.68
C GLY A 196 40.24 3.51 -1.52
N GLY A 197 40.37 2.23 -1.15
CA GLY A 197 39.68 1.10 -1.79
C GLY A 197 38.27 0.82 -1.25
N ASN A 198 37.76 -0.37 -1.52
CA ASN A 198 36.53 -0.86 -0.90
C ASN A 198 36.80 -1.32 0.54
N MET A 199 36.10 -0.76 1.52
CA MET A 199 36.24 -1.10 2.93
C MET A 199 34.85 -1.39 3.50
N THR A 200 34.68 -2.51 4.18
CA THR A 200 33.40 -2.92 4.79
C THR A 200 33.62 -3.31 6.25
N PHE A 201 32.84 -2.74 7.15
CA PHE A 201 32.89 -3.00 8.58
C PHE A 201 31.57 -3.62 9.01
N GLU A 202 31.63 -4.89 9.39
CA GLU A 202 30.46 -5.73 9.67
C GLU A 202 30.19 -5.85 11.18
N GLY A 203 31.26 -5.89 11.98
CA GLY A 203 31.18 -6.10 13.43
C GLY A 203 32.50 -5.78 14.12
N GLY A 204 32.54 -5.97 15.44
CA GLY A 204 33.74 -5.73 16.25
C GLY A 204 33.95 -4.30 16.74
N ARG A 205 35.02 -4.09 17.52
CA ARG A 205 35.43 -2.75 17.99
C ARG A 205 36.63 -2.26 17.19
N ILE A 206 36.44 -1.22 16.37
CA ILE A 206 37.50 -0.64 15.55
C ILE A 206 37.85 0.77 16.04
N ILE A 207 39.13 1.01 16.27
CA ILE A 207 39.68 2.32 16.58
C ILE A 207 40.72 2.64 15.50
N ALA A 208 40.50 3.69 14.73
CA ALA A 208 41.39 4.12 13.65
C ALA A 208 41.87 5.55 13.94
N THR A 209 43.18 5.78 14.05
CA THR A 209 43.72 7.11 14.40
C THR A 209 44.88 7.49 13.49
N SER A 210 44.70 8.54 12.68
CA SER A 210 45.78 9.06 11.84
C SER A 210 46.43 10.28 12.46
N GLY A 211 47.76 10.22 12.65
CA GLY A 211 48.55 11.32 13.18
C GLY A 211 48.05 11.87 14.52
N TYR A 212 48.42 13.11 14.84
CA TYR A 212 47.83 13.84 15.97
C TYR A 212 46.81 14.85 15.46
N ASN A 213 45.74 15.03 16.24
CA ASN A 213 44.82 16.15 16.08
C ASN A 213 45.46 17.44 16.61
N ALA A 214 46.42 17.97 15.86
CA ALA A 214 47.15 19.18 16.20
C ALA A 214 47.28 20.08 14.97
N ASP A 215 46.99 21.37 15.14
CA ASP A 215 47.25 22.40 14.14
C ASP A 215 48.76 22.69 14.05
N THR A 216 49.50 21.69 13.58
CA THR A 216 50.97 21.69 13.56
C THR A 216 51.45 21.48 12.12
N SER A 217 51.73 22.58 11.42
CA SER A 217 52.19 22.60 10.03
C SER A 217 51.24 21.91 9.03
N TRP A 218 51.65 21.74 7.77
CA TRP A 218 50.83 21.09 6.71
C TRP A 218 50.81 19.55 6.79
N THR A 219 51.50 18.96 7.78
CA THR A 219 51.47 17.52 8.09
C THR A 219 50.24 17.12 8.92
N ASN A 220 49.94 15.83 9.09
CA ASN A 220 48.69 15.32 9.70
C ASN A 220 47.49 15.41 8.73
N GLY A 221 47.71 15.12 7.45
CA GLY A 221 46.68 15.24 6.41
C GLY A 221 45.85 13.99 6.13
N GLY A 222 46.17 12.84 6.74
CA GLY A 222 45.46 11.59 6.47
C GLY A 222 44.18 11.41 7.29
N ALA A 223 43.21 10.69 6.71
CA ALA A 223 41.96 10.35 7.38
C ALA A 223 42.14 9.26 8.45
N GLY A 224 41.21 9.18 9.40
CA GLY A 224 41.14 8.01 10.29
C GLY A 224 40.84 6.75 9.46
N ILE A 225 39.73 6.78 8.71
CA ILE A 225 39.37 5.77 7.71
C ILE A 225 39.15 6.46 6.37
N GLY A 226 39.84 6.03 5.31
CA GLY A 226 39.66 6.60 3.97
C GLY A 226 40.98 6.81 3.25
N ALA A 227 41.41 8.07 3.07
CA ALA A 227 42.60 8.34 2.29
C ALA A 227 43.67 9.20 2.97
N GLY A 228 44.90 9.05 2.48
CA GLY A 228 46.00 9.96 2.77
C GLY A 228 45.87 11.32 2.06
N THR A 229 46.79 12.24 2.35
CA THR A 229 46.89 13.56 1.71
C THR A 229 46.85 13.44 0.17
N ASP A 230 46.14 14.39 -0.45
CA ASP A 230 45.83 14.47 -1.88
C ASP A 230 45.00 13.29 -2.42
N GLY A 231 44.69 12.28 -1.62
CA GLY A 231 43.89 11.11 -2.01
C GLY A 231 42.41 11.30 -1.72
N ASN A 232 41.55 11.00 -2.70
CA ASN A 232 40.11 10.97 -2.47
C ASN A 232 39.79 9.82 -1.51
N GLY A 233 38.86 10.01 -0.57
CA GLY A 233 38.58 9.02 0.48
C GLY A 233 38.22 7.63 -0.05
N THR A 234 37.65 7.55 -1.26
CA THR A 234 37.61 6.31 -2.06
C THR A 234 37.80 6.56 -3.56
N GLY A 235 38.06 5.51 -4.33
CA GLY A 235 37.84 5.52 -5.77
C GLY A 235 36.35 5.71 -6.13
N PRO A 236 36.01 6.19 -7.36
CA PRO A 236 34.65 6.60 -7.71
C PRO A 236 33.60 5.47 -7.67
N ASN A 237 34.04 4.22 -7.83
CA ASN A 237 33.18 3.03 -7.77
C ASN A 237 33.32 2.25 -6.46
N GLU A 238 34.00 2.82 -5.47
CA GLU A 238 34.38 2.15 -4.23
C GLU A 238 33.77 2.84 -3.03
N TRP A 239 33.62 2.08 -1.94
CA TRP A 239 32.83 2.47 -0.79
C TRP A 239 33.53 2.17 0.53
N ILE A 240 33.41 3.10 1.47
CA ILE A 240 33.49 2.82 2.90
C ILE A 240 32.08 2.45 3.35
N THR A 241 31.86 1.19 3.73
CA THR A 241 30.56 0.66 4.15
C THR A 241 30.62 0.21 5.60
N ILE A 242 29.70 0.69 6.44
CA ILE A 242 29.57 0.26 7.84
C ILE A 242 28.18 -0.34 8.01
N ASN A 243 28.13 -1.62 8.37
CA ASN A 243 26.90 -2.39 8.57
C ASN A 243 26.63 -2.66 10.07
N GLY A 244 27.67 -2.67 10.91
CA GLY A 244 27.57 -2.98 12.34
C GLY A 244 28.84 -2.63 13.11
N GLY A 245 28.94 -3.11 14.36
CA GLY A 245 30.07 -2.87 15.24
C GLY A 245 30.15 -1.47 15.86
N ARG A 246 31.26 -1.23 16.58
CA ARG A 246 31.58 0.03 17.25
C ARG A 246 32.86 0.61 16.68
N ILE A 247 32.74 1.75 16.01
CA ILE A 247 33.83 2.36 15.24
C ILE A 247 34.15 3.74 15.80
N THR A 248 35.42 3.99 16.07
CA THR A 248 35.94 5.30 16.41
C THR A 248 37.04 5.66 15.41
N ALA A 249 36.80 6.66 14.57
CA ALA A 249 37.73 7.10 13.53
C ALA A 249 38.17 8.55 13.77
N THR A 250 39.48 8.77 13.90
CA THR A 250 40.06 10.08 14.18
C THR A 250 41.05 10.44 13.08
N GLY A 251 40.77 11.52 12.36
CA GLY A 251 41.67 12.09 11.37
C GLY A 251 42.83 12.87 12.00
N GLY A 252 43.90 13.05 11.23
CA GLY A 252 44.95 14.01 11.57
C GLY A 252 44.40 15.45 11.51
N GLY A 253 45.15 16.44 12.01
CA GLY A 253 44.72 17.85 12.06
C GLY A 253 44.10 18.41 10.77
N HIS A 254 44.48 17.89 9.59
CA HIS A 254 43.94 18.28 8.28
C HIS A 254 43.21 17.15 7.54
N GLY A 255 43.01 15.98 8.15
CA GLY A 255 42.32 14.81 7.58
C GLY A 255 40.92 14.60 8.17
N ALA A 256 40.02 13.96 7.43
CA ALA A 256 38.68 13.63 7.89
C ALA A 256 38.68 12.50 8.94
N GLY A 257 37.63 12.40 9.76
CA GLY A 257 37.42 11.21 10.59
C GLY A 257 37.24 9.98 9.70
N ILE A 258 36.20 10.01 8.86
CA ILE A 258 35.95 9.06 7.78
C ILE A 258 35.78 9.83 6.48
N GLY A 259 36.65 9.60 5.50
CA GLY A 259 36.58 10.25 4.18
C GLY A 259 37.95 10.65 3.63
N ALA A 260 38.05 11.89 3.16
CA ALA A 260 39.22 12.37 2.41
C ALA A 260 40.44 12.68 3.29
N GLY A 261 41.61 12.68 2.66
CA GLY A 261 42.77 13.41 3.15
C GLY A 261 42.75 14.88 2.69
N LEU A 262 43.69 15.67 3.23
CA LEU A 262 43.96 17.06 2.85
C LEU A 262 43.97 17.24 1.31
N TYR A 263 43.39 18.33 0.79
CA TYR A 263 43.35 18.69 -0.65
C TYR A 263 42.59 17.72 -1.58
N ALA A 264 41.74 16.84 -1.06
CA ALA A 264 41.04 15.87 -1.90
C ALA A 264 39.51 15.97 -1.83
N ALA A 265 38.83 15.28 -2.75
CA ALA A 265 37.40 15.08 -2.72
C ALA A 265 37.04 13.97 -1.72
N SER A 266 35.82 14.01 -1.19
CA SER A 266 35.38 13.13 -0.11
C SER A 266 35.61 11.63 -0.35
N GLY A 267 34.84 10.98 -1.22
CA GLY A 267 34.72 9.51 -1.29
C GLY A 267 33.29 9.04 -1.02
N ASN A 268 32.93 7.82 -1.43
CA ASN A 268 31.62 7.26 -1.13
C ASN A 268 31.59 6.65 0.27
N ILE A 269 30.60 7.05 1.07
CA ILE A 269 30.41 6.55 2.44
C ILE A 269 28.98 6.01 2.54
N ARG A 270 28.83 4.79 3.05
CA ARG A 270 27.54 4.20 3.39
C ARG A 270 27.58 3.69 4.82
N ILE A 271 26.61 4.11 5.63
CA ILE A 271 26.45 3.60 6.99
C ILE A 271 25.01 3.11 7.13
N ASN A 272 24.86 1.81 7.32
CA ASN A 272 23.58 1.15 7.49
C ASN A 272 23.28 0.80 8.95
N GLY A 273 24.27 0.88 9.85
CA GLY A 273 24.15 0.43 11.23
C GLY A 273 25.39 0.70 12.07
N GLY A 274 25.39 0.20 13.31
CA GLY A 274 26.49 0.32 14.27
C GLY A 274 26.51 1.62 15.06
N PHE A 275 27.51 1.75 15.93
CA PHE A 275 27.82 2.97 16.69
C PHE A 275 29.12 3.58 16.16
N VAL A 276 29.03 4.74 15.52
CA VAL A 276 30.14 5.34 14.76
C VAL A 276 30.46 6.72 15.28
N GLU A 277 31.62 6.86 15.89
CA GLU A 277 32.21 8.14 16.26
C GLU A 277 33.26 8.52 15.22
N ALA A 278 33.11 9.69 14.60
CA ALA A 278 34.07 10.16 13.59
C ALA A 278 34.51 11.58 13.89
N PHE A 279 35.77 11.73 14.28
CA PHE A 279 36.38 12.98 14.66
C PHE A 279 37.26 13.49 13.52
N GLY A 280 36.80 14.55 12.85
CA GLY A 280 37.66 15.30 11.95
C GLY A 280 38.75 16.02 12.72
N GLY A 281 39.90 16.23 12.07
CA GLY A 281 40.91 17.14 12.57
C GLY A 281 40.39 18.58 12.70
N VAL A 282 41.21 19.45 13.30
CA VAL A 282 40.93 20.90 13.47
C VAL A 282 40.35 21.57 12.22
N HIS A 283 40.76 21.12 11.03
CA HIS A 283 40.39 21.68 9.73
C HIS A 283 39.52 20.76 8.85
N SER A 284 38.90 19.72 9.42
CA SER A 284 38.25 18.68 8.62
C SER A 284 36.88 18.28 9.14
N SER A 285 36.13 17.53 8.34
CA SER A 285 34.83 17.01 8.73
C SER A 285 34.92 15.66 9.44
N GLY A 286 33.91 15.35 10.25
CA GLY A 286 33.74 14.03 10.85
C GLY A 286 33.51 12.99 9.75
N PHE A 287 32.47 13.19 8.94
CA PHE A 287 32.25 12.46 7.69
C PHE A 287 32.49 13.35 6.48
N GLY A 288 33.31 12.89 5.55
CA GLY A 288 33.36 13.45 4.20
C GLY A 288 34.65 14.19 3.87
N GLY A 289 34.59 15.53 3.85
CA GLY A 289 35.68 16.40 3.40
C GLY A 289 36.78 16.62 4.45
N ALA A 290 37.95 17.02 3.96
CA ALA A 290 39.10 17.37 4.79
C ALA A 290 39.51 18.83 4.53
N CYS A 291 40.70 19.23 4.99
CA CYS A 291 41.18 20.59 4.78
C CYS A 291 41.31 20.93 3.28
N ASN A 292 40.80 22.10 2.86
CA ASN A 292 40.68 22.50 1.45
C ASN A 292 40.03 21.42 0.56
N PRO A 293 38.79 21.01 0.85
CA PRO A 293 38.15 19.90 0.18
C PRO A 293 37.82 20.24 -1.28
N GLN A 294 37.95 19.26 -2.17
CA GLN A 294 37.69 19.41 -3.61
C GLN A 294 36.24 19.06 -3.99
N ASP A 295 35.89 19.30 -5.26
CA ASP A 295 34.58 18.94 -5.81
C ASP A 295 34.29 17.45 -5.61
N SER A 296 33.23 17.17 -4.86
CA SER A 296 32.82 15.81 -4.50
C SER A 296 31.53 15.38 -5.21
N SER A 297 31.18 16.03 -6.33
CA SER A 297 29.99 15.73 -7.15
C SER A 297 29.92 14.29 -7.68
N ALA A 298 31.05 13.59 -7.78
CA ALA A 298 31.14 12.19 -8.19
C ALA A 298 30.81 11.19 -7.06
N PHE A 299 30.68 11.67 -5.82
CA PHE A 299 30.53 10.84 -4.62
C PHE A 299 29.23 11.12 -3.88
N LYS A 300 28.91 10.24 -2.91
CA LYS A 300 27.75 10.40 -2.03
C LYS A 300 27.99 9.79 -0.65
N ILE A 301 27.31 10.36 0.34
CA ILE A 301 27.20 9.82 1.70
C ILE A 301 25.76 9.31 1.86
N ILE A 302 25.58 8.06 2.26
CA ILE A 302 24.27 7.43 2.46
C ILE A 302 24.19 6.89 3.89
N LEU A 303 23.23 7.38 4.66
CA LEU A 303 23.05 7.06 6.07
C LEU A 303 21.63 6.51 6.26
N THR A 304 21.52 5.21 6.56
CA THR A 304 20.23 4.51 6.64
C THR A 304 19.93 3.92 8.02
N GLY A 305 20.88 3.93 8.95
CA GLY A 305 20.70 3.38 10.29
C GLY A 305 21.92 3.60 11.18
N GLY A 306 21.82 3.14 12.43
CA GLY A 306 22.90 3.25 13.42
C GLY A 306 22.88 4.56 14.22
N THR A 307 23.81 4.69 15.16
CA THR A 307 24.03 5.92 15.94
C THR A 307 25.36 6.52 15.52
N LEU A 308 25.29 7.70 14.92
CA LEU A 308 26.34 8.31 14.10
C LEU A 308 26.69 9.67 14.69
N LEU A 309 27.91 9.77 15.21
CA LEU A 309 28.42 10.92 15.94
C LEU A 309 29.61 11.55 15.21
N PRO A 310 29.41 12.13 14.01
CA PRO A 310 30.45 12.87 13.36
C PRO A 310 30.65 14.23 14.04
N THR A 311 31.90 14.59 14.27
CA THR A 311 32.27 15.90 14.82
C THR A 311 33.35 16.50 13.94
N GLY A 312 33.03 17.64 13.33
CA GLY A 312 33.97 18.41 12.52
C GLY A 312 34.75 19.46 13.31
N GLY A 313 35.84 19.92 12.71
CA GLY A 313 36.53 21.13 13.15
C GLY A 313 35.70 22.40 12.94
N ASN A 314 36.14 23.51 13.52
CA ASN A 314 35.45 24.81 13.44
C ASN A 314 35.93 25.71 12.28
N ALA A 315 36.80 25.21 11.41
CA ALA A 315 37.24 25.99 10.24
C ALA A 315 36.09 26.19 9.23
N ALA A 316 36.20 27.23 8.40
CA ALA A 316 35.12 27.68 7.50
C ALA A 316 34.70 26.65 6.44
N PHE A 317 35.58 25.70 6.12
CA PHE A 317 35.37 24.62 5.15
C PHE A 317 35.21 23.24 5.82
N SER A 318 35.08 23.21 7.14
CA SER A 318 34.83 22.01 7.94
C SER A 318 33.36 21.94 8.35
N SER A 319 32.83 20.74 8.45
CA SER A 319 31.46 20.47 8.88
C SER A 319 31.39 19.18 9.67
N ASP A 320 30.26 18.86 10.27
CA ASP A 320 30.12 17.55 10.92
C ASP A 320 30.05 16.47 9.84
N ALA A 321 29.23 16.69 8.81
CA ALA A 321 29.14 15.81 7.66
C ALA A 321 29.17 16.56 6.31
N GLY A 322 29.75 15.94 5.30
CA GLY A 322 29.72 16.39 3.92
C GLY A 322 31.00 17.05 3.41
N ALA A 323 30.92 17.56 2.18
CA ALA A 323 32.01 18.13 1.38
C ALA A 323 31.40 18.93 0.21
N PRO A 324 32.16 19.82 -0.46
CA PRO A 324 31.63 20.61 -1.58
C PRO A 324 30.95 19.75 -2.65
N ASN A 325 29.72 20.12 -3.02
CA ASN A 325 28.86 19.45 -4.01
C ASN A 325 28.53 17.96 -3.76
N ILE A 326 28.86 17.40 -2.59
CA ILE A 326 28.46 16.04 -2.26
C ILE A 326 26.95 15.97 -1.99
N LYS A 327 26.37 14.80 -2.27
CA LYS A 327 25.02 14.45 -1.84
C LYS A 327 25.08 13.62 -0.57
N VAL A 328 24.59 14.17 0.52
CA VAL A 328 24.33 13.45 1.78
C VAL A 328 22.86 13.04 1.79
N ILE A 329 22.61 11.74 1.86
CA ILE A 329 21.28 11.14 1.84
C ILE A 329 21.06 10.49 3.20
N VAL A 330 20.06 10.96 3.94
CA VAL A 330 19.70 10.43 5.26
C VAL A 330 18.30 9.84 5.21
N THR A 331 18.19 8.54 5.44
CA THR A 331 16.90 7.82 5.52
C THR A 331 16.73 7.08 6.84
N GLY A 332 17.68 7.18 7.76
CA GLY A 332 17.57 6.52 9.06
C GLY A 332 18.74 6.79 9.99
N GLY A 333 18.64 6.20 11.18
CA GLY A 333 19.63 6.32 12.25
C GLY A 333 19.48 7.58 13.10
N SER A 334 20.32 7.66 14.12
CA SER A 334 20.54 8.87 14.92
C SER A 334 21.81 9.55 14.43
N LEU A 335 21.71 10.69 13.77
CA LEU A 335 22.85 11.46 13.27
C LEU A 335 22.95 12.80 13.99
N GLY A 336 23.94 12.96 14.85
CA GLY A 336 24.10 14.21 15.58
C GLY A 336 25.38 14.24 16.39
N ASN A 337 25.51 15.25 17.23
CA ASN A 337 26.60 15.38 18.17
C ASN A 337 26.19 16.40 19.26
N GLN A 338 27.10 16.68 20.17
CA GLN A 338 26.92 17.64 21.27
C GLN A 338 26.58 19.08 20.85
N SER A 339 26.68 19.43 19.55
CA SER A 339 26.28 20.74 19.04
C SER A 339 24.76 20.86 18.83
N GLY A 340 24.01 19.74 18.88
CA GLY A 340 22.56 19.72 18.76
C GLY A 340 22.04 20.22 17.41
N ALA A 341 20.72 20.45 17.33
CA ALA A 341 20.05 20.78 16.08
C ALA A 341 20.51 22.11 15.44
N GLU A 342 20.82 23.13 16.23
CA GLU A 342 21.26 24.44 15.72
C GLU A 342 22.74 24.45 15.33
N GLY A 343 23.56 23.60 15.96
CA GLY A 343 25.00 23.60 15.78
C GLY A 343 25.53 22.57 14.79
N PHE A 344 24.74 21.57 14.42
CA PHE A 344 25.15 20.55 13.44
C PHE A 344 25.24 21.11 12.03
N ARG A 345 26.37 20.90 11.35
CA ARG A 345 26.67 21.50 10.05
C ARG A 345 26.83 20.47 8.95
N PHE A 346 26.16 20.71 7.82
CA PHE A 346 26.44 20.04 6.55
C PHE A 346 27.21 20.96 5.59
N ILE A 347 28.05 20.36 4.75
CA ILE A 347 28.55 20.98 3.50
C ILE A 347 28.09 20.12 2.32
N GLY A 348 27.66 20.77 1.24
CA GLY A 348 27.01 20.11 0.11
C GLY A 348 25.50 20.13 0.27
N THR A 349 24.83 19.08 -0.19
CA THR A 349 23.37 18.91 -0.03
C THR A 349 23.07 17.82 0.98
N ALA A 350 22.07 18.03 1.83
CA ALA A 350 21.56 17.04 2.75
C ALA A 350 20.06 16.84 2.49
N THR A 351 19.69 15.63 2.08
CA THR A 351 18.31 15.31 1.68
C THR A 351 17.87 13.94 2.19
N ASN A 352 16.56 13.68 2.16
CA ASN A 352 16.04 12.33 2.29
C ASN A 352 16.27 11.50 1.00
N GLY A 353 15.79 10.25 0.97
CA GLY A 353 15.85 9.38 -0.21
C GLY A 353 15.04 9.87 -1.43
N LYS A 354 14.13 10.83 -1.25
CA LYS A 354 13.31 11.45 -2.31
C LYS A 354 13.92 12.75 -2.85
N GLY A 355 14.97 13.27 -2.20
CA GLY A 355 15.62 14.53 -2.56
C GLY A 355 15.08 15.77 -1.85
N ASP A 356 14.21 15.60 -0.85
CA ASP A 356 13.69 16.71 -0.04
C ASP A 356 14.75 17.17 0.98
N SER A 357 14.90 18.49 1.17
CA SER A 357 15.75 19.06 2.23
C SER A 357 15.30 18.60 3.62
N ILE A 358 16.27 18.29 4.48
CA ILE A 358 16.04 17.72 5.81
C ILE A 358 16.47 18.69 6.92
N THR A 359 15.89 18.50 8.10
CA THR A 359 16.18 19.25 9.33
C THR A 359 16.15 18.31 10.54
N MET A 360 16.94 18.62 11.57
CA MET A 360 17.04 17.80 12.76
C MET A 360 15.79 17.92 13.63
N VAL A 361 15.40 16.77 14.17
CA VAL A 361 14.37 16.56 15.18
C VAL A 361 14.99 15.72 16.28
N GLU A 362 15.04 16.26 17.50
CA GLU A 362 15.75 15.64 18.62
C GLU A 362 14.79 14.84 19.51
N VAL A 363 15.21 13.65 19.92
CA VAL A 363 14.61 12.90 21.02
C VAL A 363 15.50 13.13 22.24
N ASP A 364 15.01 13.88 23.22
CA ASP A 364 15.67 14.05 24.50
C ASP A 364 14.99 13.13 25.52
N PHE A 365 15.71 12.09 25.94
CA PHE A 365 15.22 11.10 26.89
C PHE A 365 16.06 11.08 28.18
N THR A 366 16.84 12.14 28.41
CA THR A 366 17.76 12.26 29.55
C THR A 366 17.05 12.20 30.90
N SER A 367 15.79 12.64 30.98
CA SER A 367 14.99 12.54 32.21
C SER A 367 14.65 11.09 32.61
N ASP A 368 14.64 10.16 31.66
CA ASP A 368 14.33 8.74 31.89
C ASP A 368 15.58 7.88 32.03
N VAL A 369 16.60 8.12 31.20
CA VAL A 369 17.78 7.24 31.09
C VAL A 369 19.10 7.91 31.49
N GLY A 370 19.08 9.20 31.83
CA GLY A 370 20.31 9.98 32.05
C GLY A 370 21.19 9.99 30.80
N GLU A 371 22.50 9.84 31.00
CA GLU A 371 23.48 9.76 29.90
C GLU A 371 23.74 8.32 29.42
N SER A 372 22.88 7.36 29.78
CA SER A 372 23.13 5.93 29.50
C SER A 372 22.95 5.60 28.01
N PRO A 373 23.94 4.96 27.36
CA PRO A 373 23.87 4.61 25.93
C PRO A 373 23.13 3.30 25.72
N TYR A 374 21.87 3.21 26.16
CA TYR A 374 21.14 1.94 26.07
C TYR A 374 20.84 1.56 24.60
N PRO A 375 21.03 0.28 24.21
CA PRO A 375 20.73 -0.19 22.86
C PRO A 375 19.25 -0.09 22.50
N ILE A 376 18.95 0.34 21.27
CA ILE A 376 17.60 0.33 20.70
C ILE A 376 17.36 -1.01 20.01
N VAL A 377 16.28 -1.70 20.38
CA VAL A 377 15.96 -3.06 19.90
C VAL A 377 14.62 -3.17 19.19
N LYS A 378 13.79 -2.14 19.27
CA LYS A 378 12.61 -1.95 18.41
C LYS A 378 12.50 -0.48 18.07
N TRP A 379 12.09 -0.19 16.84
CA TRP A 379 12.00 1.17 16.33
C TRP A 379 10.82 1.31 15.37
N GLN A 380 10.09 2.42 15.49
CA GLN A 380 9.09 2.85 14.53
C GLN A 380 8.95 4.37 14.60
N LEU A 381 9.13 5.02 13.45
CA LEU A 381 8.74 6.40 13.23
C LEU A 381 7.37 6.44 12.55
N LEU A 382 6.52 7.38 12.95
CA LEU A 382 5.26 7.68 12.29
C LEU A 382 5.19 9.18 11.97
N VAL A 383 4.58 9.51 10.83
CA VAL A 383 4.23 10.87 10.43
C VAL A 383 2.72 10.89 10.22
N ASP A 384 2.01 11.77 10.94
CA ASP A 384 0.55 11.86 10.95
C ASP A 384 -0.14 10.51 11.23
N GLY A 385 0.41 9.76 12.19
CA GLY A 385 -0.08 8.44 12.57
C GLY A 385 0.21 7.30 11.58
N VAL A 386 0.83 7.58 10.44
CA VAL A 386 1.20 6.60 9.41
C VAL A 386 2.66 6.19 9.58
N PRO A 387 3.02 4.88 9.53
CA PRO A 387 4.41 4.45 9.54
C PRO A 387 5.22 5.17 8.47
N TYR A 388 6.32 5.80 8.90
CA TYR A 388 7.25 6.48 8.02
C TYR A 388 8.53 5.64 7.94
N ASP A 389 8.99 5.40 6.72
CA ASP A 389 10.19 4.61 6.45
C ASP A 389 11.43 5.40 6.90
N TYR A 390 11.89 5.09 8.12
CA TYR A 390 13.05 5.72 8.74
C TYR A 390 13.83 4.68 9.54
N GLY A 391 15.05 4.40 9.12
CA GLY A 391 15.83 3.33 9.71
C GLY A 391 16.25 3.56 11.16
N ALA A 392 16.50 2.46 11.86
CA ALA A 392 16.66 2.45 13.31
C ALA A 392 18.02 3.02 13.78
N PRO A 393 18.04 3.82 14.86
CA PRO A 393 19.24 4.07 15.65
C PRO A 393 19.79 2.79 16.29
N ALA A 394 21.09 2.74 16.60
CA ALA A 394 21.69 1.60 17.30
C ALA A 394 21.51 1.70 18.83
N GLU A 395 21.80 2.87 19.39
CA GLU A 395 21.73 3.17 20.83
C GLU A 395 21.61 4.68 21.08
N PHE A 396 21.33 5.08 22.32
CA PHE A 396 21.34 6.50 22.71
C PHE A 396 22.74 7.11 22.71
N ASP A 397 22.86 8.38 22.30
CA ASP A 397 24.01 9.23 22.61
C ASP A 397 23.69 10.07 23.84
N LYS A 398 24.18 9.65 25.01
CA LYS A 398 23.95 10.35 26.28
C LYS A 398 22.48 10.68 26.55
N GLY A 399 21.58 9.75 26.23
CA GLY A 399 20.13 9.93 26.38
C GLY A 399 19.44 10.66 25.22
N HIS A 400 20.17 11.03 24.17
CA HIS A 400 19.63 11.70 22.99
C HIS A 400 19.59 10.80 21.75
N LEU A 401 18.64 11.06 20.86
CA LEU A 401 18.66 10.61 19.46
C LEU A 401 18.41 11.79 18.53
N TYR A 402 19.00 11.78 17.34
CA TYR A 402 18.99 12.89 16.40
C TYR A 402 18.45 12.46 15.05
N LEU A 403 17.17 12.74 14.79
CA LEU A 403 16.48 12.29 13.58
C LEU A 403 16.49 13.39 12.54
N TRP A 404 16.61 13.05 11.25
CA TRP A 404 16.60 14.03 10.16
C TRP A 404 15.42 13.81 9.24
N LEU A 405 14.45 14.72 9.30
CA LEU A 405 13.20 14.60 8.56
C LEU A 405 13.04 15.75 7.56
N PRO A 406 12.25 15.58 6.49
CA PRO A 406 11.96 16.67 5.58
C PRO A 406 11.44 17.91 6.31
N GLU A 407 11.85 19.10 5.89
CA GLU A 407 11.40 20.34 6.52
C GLU A 407 9.88 20.47 6.58
N GLU A 408 9.17 20.03 5.55
CA GLU A 408 7.71 20.09 5.49
C GLU A 408 7.03 19.14 6.48
N VAL A 409 7.65 18.00 6.80
CA VAL A 409 7.18 17.10 7.85
C VAL A 409 7.29 17.80 9.22
N LYS A 410 8.45 18.43 9.49
CA LYS A 410 8.64 19.21 10.72
C LYS A 410 7.65 20.37 10.83
N LYS A 411 7.34 21.06 9.73
CA LYS A 411 6.41 22.21 9.76
C LYS A 411 4.95 21.79 9.94
N ASN A 412 4.50 20.79 9.18
CA ASN A 412 3.06 20.57 8.94
C ASN A 412 2.50 19.27 9.54
N SER A 413 3.35 18.37 10.04
CA SER A 413 2.92 17.04 10.48
C SER A 413 3.27 16.75 11.94
N GLU A 414 2.51 15.85 12.56
CA GLU A 414 2.88 15.23 13.82
C GLU A 414 3.93 14.14 13.58
N VAL A 415 5.05 14.21 14.27
CA VAL A 415 6.08 13.16 14.28
C VAL A 415 5.94 12.34 15.55
N THR A 416 5.79 11.02 15.41
CA THR A 416 5.74 10.09 16.55
C THR A 416 6.88 9.08 16.50
N VAL A 417 7.58 8.89 17.60
CA VAL A 417 8.60 7.86 17.76
C VAL A 417 8.15 6.83 18.79
N LYS A 418 8.21 5.56 18.41
CA LYS A 418 7.99 4.41 19.29
C LYS A 418 9.24 3.54 19.25
N PHE A 419 9.73 3.16 20.42
CA PHE A 419 10.91 2.33 20.51
C PHE A 419 10.90 1.43 21.75
N THR A 420 11.77 0.43 21.73
CA THR A 420 12.13 -0.36 22.92
C THR A 420 13.64 -0.30 23.06
N TYR A 421 14.13 -0.04 24.27
CA TYR A 421 15.56 -0.08 24.58
C TYR A 421 15.89 -1.19 25.57
N LEU A 422 17.14 -1.65 25.60
CA LEU A 422 17.64 -2.59 26.58
C LEU A 422 18.32 -1.86 27.74
N ASN A 423 17.71 -1.91 28.92
CA ASN A 423 18.31 -1.35 30.12
C ASN A 423 19.42 -2.29 30.64
N THR A 424 20.67 -1.91 30.44
CA THR A 424 21.84 -2.71 30.84
C THR A 424 22.17 -2.61 32.33
N ASP A 425 21.60 -1.65 33.05
CA ASP A 425 21.78 -1.50 34.49
C ASP A 425 20.78 -2.35 35.29
N LYS A 426 19.71 -2.81 34.64
CA LYS A 426 18.68 -3.68 35.21
C LYS A 426 18.65 -5.00 34.45
N LEU A 427 19.32 -5.99 35.02
CA LEU A 427 19.35 -7.35 34.48
C LEU A 427 18.19 -8.19 35.01
N ASP A 428 17.70 -9.11 34.18
CA ASP A 428 16.75 -10.14 34.58
C ASP A 428 17.40 -11.22 35.47
N GLU A 429 16.61 -12.20 35.94
CA GLU A 429 17.11 -13.30 36.78
C GLU A 429 18.19 -14.17 36.08
N SER A 430 18.28 -14.09 34.76
CA SER A 430 19.27 -14.80 33.94
C SER A 430 20.49 -13.95 33.61
N GLY A 431 20.54 -12.70 34.08
CA GLY A 431 21.65 -11.77 33.84
C GLY A 431 21.58 -11.02 32.51
N ASN A 432 20.45 -11.03 31.80
CA ASN A 432 20.30 -10.32 30.53
C ASN A 432 19.70 -8.90 30.75
N PRO A 433 20.07 -7.91 29.92
CA PRO A 433 19.43 -6.59 29.95
C PRO A 433 17.90 -6.66 29.78
N THR A 434 17.17 -5.87 30.57
CA THR A 434 15.70 -5.87 30.54
C THR A 434 15.18 -4.93 29.44
N PRO A 435 14.27 -5.37 28.55
CA PRO A 435 13.65 -4.48 27.57
C PRO A 435 12.65 -3.52 28.22
N VAL A 436 12.70 -2.25 27.83
CA VAL A 436 11.79 -1.19 28.27
C VAL A 436 11.18 -0.49 27.06
N THR A 437 9.84 -0.47 27.00
CA THR A 437 9.07 0.24 25.97
C THR A 437 8.40 1.45 26.64
N PRO A 438 8.93 2.67 26.48
CA PRO A 438 8.29 3.86 27.01
C PRO A 438 7.00 4.20 26.25
N LEU A 439 6.24 5.16 26.78
CA LEU A 439 5.16 5.79 26.04
C LEU A 439 5.70 6.42 24.74
N PRO A 440 4.92 6.45 23.65
CA PRO A 440 5.34 7.11 22.42
C PRO A 440 5.69 8.57 22.68
N LEU A 441 6.73 9.03 22.01
CA LEU A 441 7.13 10.44 22.01
C LEU A 441 6.58 11.09 20.75
N PHE A 442 6.10 12.32 20.89
CA PHE A 442 5.41 13.08 19.86
C PHE A 442 6.11 14.41 19.66
N ARG A 443 6.02 14.95 18.46
CA ARG A 443 6.28 16.35 18.15
C ARG A 443 5.11 16.83 17.30
N PRO A 444 4.27 17.75 17.78
CA PRO A 444 3.19 18.30 16.97
C PRO A 444 3.74 19.13 15.81
N ALA A 445 2.91 19.36 14.78
CA ALA A 445 3.20 20.33 13.73
C ALA A 445 3.44 21.72 14.34
N ASP A 446 4.22 22.57 13.66
CA ASP A 446 4.54 23.92 14.18
C ASP A 446 3.28 24.76 14.38
N SER A 447 2.28 24.60 13.50
CA SER A 447 0.97 25.25 13.62
C SER A 447 0.09 24.71 14.74
N GLN A 448 0.40 23.52 15.27
CA GLN A 448 -0.37 22.83 16.31
C GLN A 448 0.37 22.79 17.66
N ARG A 449 1.50 23.50 17.77
CA ARG A 449 2.26 23.55 19.01
C ARG A 449 1.46 24.25 20.11
N PRO A 450 1.46 23.71 21.34
CA PRO A 450 0.82 24.38 22.46
C PRO A 450 1.33 25.82 22.65
N PRO A 451 0.44 26.80 22.90
CA PRO A 451 0.84 28.17 23.20
C PRO A 451 1.80 28.22 24.39
N GLY A 452 2.91 28.96 24.27
CA GLY A 452 3.89 29.13 25.34
C GLY A 452 4.85 27.95 25.53
N ALA A 453 4.63 26.80 24.87
CA ALA A 453 5.55 25.69 24.96
C ALA A 453 6.89 25.98 24.25
N PRO A 454 8.00 25.37 24.70
CA PRO A 454 9.32 25.58 24.10
C PRO A 454 9.36 25.23 22.60
N ASP A 455 10.04 26.07 21.81
CA ASP A 455 10.36 25.83 20.40
C ASP A 455 11.77 25.25 20.24
N ASP A 456 12.01 24.09 20.85
CA ASP A 456 13.33 23.42 20.80
C ASP A 456 13.35 22.24 19.83
N GLY A 457 12.23 21.99 19.13
CA GLY A 457 12.11 20.90 18.16
C GLY A 457 12.19 19.49 18.77
N LYS A 458 12.14 19.35 20.10
CA LYS A 458 12.25 18.06 20.80
C LYS A 458 10.94 17.27 20.79
N LEU A 459 11.04 15.95 20.73
CA LEU A 459 9.90 15.08 20.99
C LEU A 459 9.64 14.96 22.50
N ARG A 460 8.35 14.93 22.87
CA ARG A 460 7.86 14.77 24.25
C ARG A 460 6.62 13.89 24.26
N ARG A 461 6.24 13.36 25.42
CA ARG A 461 5.04 12.50 25.59
C ARG A 461 3.84 13.32 26.05
N TYR A 462 2.66 12.70 26.03
CA TYR A 462 1.52 13.19 26.81
C TYR A 462 1.38 12.34 28.07
N VAL A 463 0.86 12.92 29.15
CA VAL A 463 0.32 12.13 30.25
C VAL A 463 -0.96 11.49 29.76
N ASP A 464 -0.87 10.23 29.34
CA ASP A 464 -1.98 9.46 28.79
C ASP A 464 -2.83 8.81 29.88
N PHE A 465 -4.16 8.89 29.76
CA PHE A 465 -5.11 8.24 30.65
C PHE A 465 -6.49 8.05 30.00
N GLU A 466 -7.34 7.26 30.64
CA GLU A 466 -8.73 7.08 30.20
C GLU A 466 -9.61 8.26 30.67
N LEU A 467 -10.57 8.64 29.83
CA LEU A 467 -11.59 9.62 30.22
C LEU A 467 -12.29 9.21 31.51
N PRO A 468 -12.72 10.18 32.34
CA PRO A 468 -13.43 9.87 33.58
C PRO A 468 -14.74 9.13 33.29
N GLY A 469 -15.02 8.07 34.06
CA GLY A 469 -16.22 7.24 33.90
C GLY A 469 -17.54 8.03 33.89
N SER A 470 -17.61 9.06 34.74
CA SER A 470 -18.77 9.98 34.81
C SER A 470 -19.05 10.72 33.51
N TYR A 471 -18.06 10.88 32.63
CA TYR A 471 -18.22 11.44 31.30
C TYR A 471 -18.53 10.35 30.26
N THR A 472 -17.79 9.24 30.26
CA THR A 472 -17.99 8.15 29.28
C THR A 472 -19.38 7.52 29.36
N ASP A 473 -20.00 7.50 30.55
CA ASP A 473 -21.39 7.03 30.73
C ASP A 473 -22.42 7.87 29.94
N GLN A 474 -22.06 9.10 29.55
CA GLN A 474 -22.90 10.00 28.76
C GLN A 474 -22.58 9.96 27.26
N LEU A 475 -21.57 9.18 26.87
CA LEU A 475 -21.06 9.06 25.50
C LEU A 475 -21.70 7.91 24.71
N THR A 476 -22.88 7.46 25.13
CA THR A 476 -23.70 6.50 24.38
C THR A 476 -25.13 7.01 24.29
N LYS A 477 -25.67 7.16 23.08
CA LYS A 477 -27.07 7.58 22.86
C LYS A 477 -27.65 7.06 21.54
N TYR A 478 -28.96 7.14 21.41
CA TYR A 478 -29.62 7.04 20.11
C TYR A 478 -29.55 8.37 19.36
N TYR A 479 -29.57 8.31 18.03
CA TYR A 479 -29.51 9.47 17.15
C TYR A 479 -30.63 10.48 17.48
N ASP A 480 -30.21 11.70 17.84
CA ASP A 480 -31.09 12.80 18.21
C ASP A 480 -30.80 14.09 17.42
N GLY A 481 -29.86 14.02 16.46
CA GLY A 481 -29.40 15.16 15.67
C GLY A 481 -28.65 16.22 16.47
N LYS A 482 -28.14 15.90 17.66
CA LYS A 482 -27.32 16.79 18.47
C LYS A 482 -25.92 16.23 18.69
N PRO A 483 -24.91 17.07 18.95
CA PRO A 483 -23.61 16.61 19.44
C PRO A 483 -23.69 15.98 20.84
N PHE A 484 -22.63 15.26 21.26
CA PHE A 484 -22.42 14.86 22.66
C PHE A 484 -22.16 16.07 23.58
N PRO A 485 -22.42 15.95 24.90
CA PRO A 485 -22.05 16.99 25.85
C PRO A 485 -20.52 17.14 25.93
N SER A 486 -20.09 18.32 26.37
CA SER A 486 -18.67 18.61 26.57
C SER A 486 -18.08 17.89 27.78
N LEU A 487 -16.76 17.69 27.75
CA LEU A 487 -16.00 17.12 28.85
C LEU A 487 -16.16 18.01 30.11
N PRO A 488 -16.74 17.50 31.21
CA PRO A 488 -16.91 18.29 32.41
C PRO A 488 -15.55 18.61 33.06
N LEU A 489 -15.36 19.87 33.44
CA LEU A 489 -14.19 20.36 34.19
C LEU A 489 -14.62 20.92 35.55
N PRO A 490 -13.76 20.87 36.59
CA PRO A 490 -12.41 20.28 36.55
C PRO A 490 -12.40 18.76 36.76
N PHE A 491 -11.31 18.11 36.34
CA PHE A 491 -11.01 16.74 36.77
C PHE A 491 -9.50 16.54 37.01
N GLU A 492 -9.16 15.59 37.87
CA GLU A 492 -7.78 15.30 38.27
C GLU A 492 -7.16 14.25 37.33
N ALA A 493 -5.99 14.56 36.76
CA ALA A 493 -5.20 13.63 35.95
C ALA A 493 -4.37 12.70 36.87
N PRO A 494 -3.87 11.55 36.37
CA PRO A 494 -3.18 10.56 37.21
C PRO A 494 -1.88 11.05 37.86
N ASP A 495 -1.30 12.13 37.35
CA ASP A 495 -0.11 12.78 37.92
C ASP A 495 -0.45 13.77 39.04
N GLY A 496 -1.71 13.86 39.47
CA GLY A 496 -2.22 14.71 40.56
C GLY A 496 -2.51 16.15 40.14
N ARG A 497 -2.35 16.50 38.86
CA ARG A 497 -2.68 17.83 38.33
C ARG A 497 -4.16 17.94 38.01
N ASN A 498 -4.76 19.11 38.27
CA ASN A 498 -6.18 19.37 37.98
C ASN A 498 -6.32 20.10 36.64
N LEU A 499 -6.99 19.47 35.68
CA LEU A 499 -7.36 20.10 34.42
C LEU A 499 -8.62 20.94 34.65
N THR A 500 -8.49 22.26 34.52
CA THR A 500 -9.50 23.26 34.88
C THR A 500 -9.81 24.24 33.74
N ASP A 501 -8.89 24.43 32.79
CA ASP A 501 -9.04 25.39 31.71
C ASP A 501 -9.61 24.73 30.45
N SER A 502 -10.86 25.05 30.11
CA SER A 502 -11.51 24.52 28.91
C SER A 502 -10.92 25.08 27.62
N ASN A 503 -10.28 26.26 27.65
CA ASN A 503 -9.64 26.84 26.46
C ASN A 503 -8.34 26.12 26.08
N ALA A 504 -7.75 25.39 27.03
CA ALA A 504 -6.57 24.58 26.79
C ALA A 504 -6.91 23.17 26.29
N ILE A 505 -8.19 22.82 26.14
CA ILE A 505 -8.64 21.50 25.71
C ILE A 505 -9.03 21.50 24.24
N THR A 506 -8.39 20.62 23.47
CA THR A 506 -8.80 20.25 22.12
C THR A 506 -9.43 18.86 22.16
N ASN A 507 -10.67 18.76 21.68
CA ASN A 507 -11.35 17.47 21.56
C ASN A 507 -11.18 16.95 20.13
N LYS A 508 -10.78 15.70 20.01
CA LYS A 508 -10.67 14.99 18.74
C LYS A 508 -11.53 13.73 18.76
N TYR A 509 -12.01 13.33 17.60
CA TYR A 509 -12.67 12.04 17.45
C TYR A 509 -12.44 11.44 16.07
N GLN A 510 -12.44 10.11 16.03
CA GLN A 510 -12.25 9.37 14.80
C GLN A 510 -13.24 8.19 14.76
N ARG A 511 -13.91 7.98 13.62
CA ARG A 511 -14.81 6.84 13.46
C ARG A 511 -14.02 5.53 13.57
N LEU A 512 -14.70 4.50 14.04
CA LEU A 512 -14.18 3.15 14.16
C LEU A 512 -14.97 2.22 13.26
N ASP A 513 -14.30 1.23 12.68
CA ASP A 513 -14.94 0.10 12.03
C ASP A 513 -15.49 -0.91 13.06
N ALA A 514 -16.00 -2.03 12.57
CA ALA A 514 -16.54 -3.11 13.41
C ALA A 514 -15.47 -3.82 14.27
N ASN A 515 -14.20 -3.79 13.87
CA ASN A 515 -13.08 -4.38 14.63
C ASN A 515 -12.57 -3.42 15.73
N GLY A 516 -12.99 -2.15 15.65
CA GLY A 516 -12.52 -1.08 16.52
C GLY A 516 -11.30 -0.35 15.99
N ASP A 517 -10.93 -0.60 14.73
CA ASP A 517 -9.84 0.09 14.04
C ASP A 517 -10.33 1.45 13.53
N PRO A 518 -9.48 2.51 13.59
CA PRO A 518 -9.90 3.82 13.13
C PRO A 518 -10.10 3.90 11.61
N ILE A 519 -11.18 4.57 11.20
CA ILE A 519 -11.54 4.81 9.79
C ILE A 519 -11.82 6.30 9.55
N GLY A 520 -11.39 6.78 8.38
CA GLY A 520 -11.54 8.19 7.99
C GLY A 520 -10.64 9.14 8.79
N PRO A 521 -10.73 10.46 8.50
CA PRO A 521 -9.93 11.46 9.18
C PRO A 521 -10.33 11.59 10.66
N GLU A 522 -9.34 11.87 11.51
CA GLU A 522 -9.60 12.38 12.86
C GLU A 522 -10.08 13.83 12.73
N LEU A 523 -11.22 14.14 13.36
CA LEU A 523 -11.81 15.47 13.35
C LEU A 523 -11.49 16.20 14.65
N GLU A 524 -11.07 17.45 14.55
CA GLU A 524 -10.70 18.29 15.69
C GLU A 524 -11.75 19.38 15.95
N SER A 525 -12.04 19.60 17.23
CA SER A 525 -12.87 20.70 17.72
C SER A 525 -12.02 21.68 18.51
N HIS A 526 -11.89 22.92 18.01
CA HIS A 526 -11.27 24.04 18.73
C HIS A 526 -12.28 24.93 19.47
N ASP A 527 -13.56 24.55 19.50
CA ASP A 527 -14.56 25.23 20.34
C ASP A 527 -14.20 25.06 21.83
N PRO A 528 -13.99 26.15 22.60
CA PRO A 528 -13.64 26.09 24.03
C PRO A 528 -14.73 25.47 24.90
N SER A 529 -15.98 25.45 24.42
CA SER A 529 -17.07 24.73 25.06
C SER A 529 -17.05 23.24 24.72
N GLY A 530 -16.33 22.84 23.67
CA GLY A 530 -16.22 21.49 23.14
C GLY A 530 -17.50 20.94 22.53
N ALA A 531 -18.65 21.59 22.67
CA ALA A 531 -19.96 20.98 22.45
C ALA A 531 -20.46 21.08 21.01
N SER A 532 -20.11 22.12 20.24
CA SER A 532 -20.73 22.33 18.92
C SER A 532 -20.17 21.46 17.79
N GLN A 533 -19.07 20.75 18.02
CA GLN A 533 -18.35 19.96 17.01
C GLN A 533 -18.14 18.49 17.40
N MET A 534 -18.71 18.04 18.52
CA MET A 534 -18.74 16.62 18.88
C MET A 534 -19.58 15.81 17.88
N PRO A 535 -19.35 14.49 17.74
CA PRO A 535 -20.13 13.66 16.85
C PRO A 535 -21.64 13.81 17.10
N SER A 536 -22.40 13.98 16.02
CA SER A 536 -23.88 14.03 16.04
C SER A 536 -24.54 12.91 15.24
N ASP A 537 -23.76 12.20 14.43
CA ASP A 537 -24.24 11.16 13.51
C ASP A 537 -23.85 9.75 13.99
N VAL A 538 -24.59 8.76 13.50
CA VAL A 538 -24.45 7.36 13.87
C VAL A 538 -23.07 6.81 13.58
N GLY A 539 -22.53 6.10 14.56
CA GLY A 539 -21.24 5.44 14.49
C GLY A 539 -20.67 5.15 15.86
N SER A 540 -19.65 4.29 15.87
CA SER A 540 -18.70 4.18 16.98
C SER A 540 -17.50 5.06 16.67
N MET A 541 -17.01 5.81 17.66
CA MET A 541 -15.87 6.71 17.51
C MET A 541 -14.91 6.53 18.69
N LYS A 542 -13.60 6.65 18.42
CA LYS A 542 -12.61 6.96 19.44
C LYS A 542 -12.71 8.45 19.73
N PHE A 543 -12.68 8.81 21.01
CA PHE A 543 -12.62 10.19 21.48
C PHE A 543 -11.29 10.43 22.18
N THR A 544 -10.68 11.60 21.93
CA THR A 544 -9.42 12.04 22.53
C THR A 544 -9.57 13.48 23.00
N ALA A 545 -9.36 13.77 24.28
CA ALA A 545 -9.24 15.14 24.78
C ALA A 545 -7.77 15.43 25.09
N ILE A 546 -7.18 16.44 24.45
CA ILE A 546 -5.82 16.88 24.69
C ILE A 546 -5.88 18.21 25.43
N SER A 547 -5.30 18.26 26.63
CA SER A 547 -5.12 19.50 27.40
C SER A 547 -3.68 19.98 27.32
N THR A 548 -3.50 21.26 26.98
CA THR A 548 -2.22 21.96 26.97
C THR A 548 -2.00 22.85 28.20
N GLN A 549 -2.85 22.73 29.23
CA GLN A 549 -2.86 23.66 30.38
C GLN A 549 -1.49 23.80 31.10
N TYR A 550 -0.64 22.77 31.02
CA TYR A 550 0.67 22.73 31.68
C TYR A 550 1.83 22.67 30.70
N SER A 551 1.62 22.90 29.41
CA SER A 551 2.65 22.74 28.38
C SER A 551 3.81 23.74 28.49
N ASP A 552 3.62 24.84 29.22
CA ASP A 552 4.61 25.89 29.49
C ASP A 552 5.16 25.86 30.94
N ASP A 553 4.81 24.83 31.73
CA ASP A 553 5.30 24.65 33.10
C ASP A 553 6.79 24.28 33.10
N THR A 554 7.62 25.31 33.24
CA THR A 554 9.09 25.21 33.34
C THR A 554 9.54 25.12 34.80
N GLU A 555 8.82 25.71 35.75
CA GLU A 555 9.15 25.67 37.18
C GLU A 555 9.00 24.25 37.76
N GLY A 556 7.98 23.52 37.31
CA GLY A 556 7.74 22.12 37.66
C GLY A 556 8.43 21.12 36.72
N HIS A 557 9.25 21.59 35.77
CA HIS A 557 9.95 20.77 34.75
C HIS A 557 9.02 19.89 33.90
N PHE A 558 7.71 20.16 33.88
CA PHE A 558 6.75 19.34 33.12
C PHE A 558 6.97 19.50 31.62
N SER A 559 7.19 20.73 31.16
CA SER A 559 7.46 21.08 29.76
C SER A 559 8.77 20.50 29.21
N GLU A 560 9.64 19.91 30.03
CA GLU A 560 10.84 19.21 29.56
C GLU A 560 10.51 17.83 28.99
N SER A 561 9.49 17.15 29.54
CA SER A 561 9.15 15.77 29.19
C SER A 561 7.75 15.60 28.60
N TYR A 562 6.86 16.58 28.77
CA TYR A 562 5.45 16.45 28.42
C TYR A 562 4.92 17.64 27.62
N TRP A 563 4.11 17.34 26.59
CA TRP A 563 3.33 18.35 25.85
C TRP A 563 2.03 18.73 26.57
N GLY A 564 1.60 17.96 27.55
CA GLY A 564 0.30 18.11 28.18
C GLY A 564 -0.28 16.77 28.62
N HIS A 565 -1.60 16.74 28.72
CA HIS A 565 -2.39 15.61 29.17
C HIS A 565 -3.29 15.14 28.04
N ARG A 566 -3.43 13.82 27.83
CA ARG A 566 -4.27 13.27 26.78
C ARG A 566 -5.17 12.17 27.36
N ALA A 567 -6.47 12.43 27.33
CA ALA A 567 -7.49 11.51 27.80
C ALA A 567 -8.18 10.81 26.62
N THR A 568 -8.24 9.49 26.60
CA THR A 568 -8.92 8.73 25.53
C THR A 568 -10.15 7.99 26.04
N GLY A 569 -11.11 7.74 25.15
CA GLY A 569 -12.29 6.92 25.43
C GLY A 569 -13.05 6.59 24.15
N ARG A 570 -14.23 5.97 24.28
CA ARG A 570 -15.11 5.64 23.14
C ARG A 570 -16.46 6.33 23.30
N CYS A 571 -17.06 6.71 22.18
CA CYS A 571 -18.43 7.17 22.12
C CYS A 571 -19.21 6.47 21.00
N GLU A 572 -20.53 6.32 21.18
CA GLU A 572 -21.41 5.58 20.28
C GLU A 572 -22.74 6.32 20.09
N ILE A 573 -23.09 6.59 18.83
CA ILE A 573 -24.42 7.05 18.43
C ILE A 573 -25.09 5.93 17.64
N ARG A 574 -26.23 5.44 18.13
CA ARG A 574 -26.99 4.33 17.54
C ARG A 574 -28.12 4.84 16.65
N PRO A 575 -28.44 4.14 15.55
CA PRO A 575 -29.52 4.55 14.66
C PRO A 575 -30.90 4.43 15.31
N ILE A 576 -31.85 5.19 14.78
CA ILE A 576 -33.27 5.12 15.15
C ILE A 576 -34.11 4.60 13.99
N GLY A 577 -35.34 4.17 14.26
CA GLY A 577 -36.27 3.74 13.21
C GLY A 577 -36.66 4.88 12.24
N SER A 578 -37.15 4.52 11.06
CA SER A 578 -37.74 5.43 10.07
C SER A 578 -39.20 5.06 9.76
N GLN A 579 -39.95 6.01 9.21
CA GLN A 579 -41.30 5.81 8.67
C GLN A 579 -41.35 6.35 7.24
N VAL A 580 -41.81 5.52 6.30
CA VAL A 580 -42.05 5.91 4.90
C VAL A 580 -43.55 5.93 4.61
N ALA A 581 -43.99 6.90 3.82
CA ALA A 581 -45.38 7.00 3.36
C ALA A 581 -45.45 7.50 1.93
N ILE A 582 -46.35 6.94 1.12
CA ILE A 582 -46.69 7.48 -0.20
C ILE A 582 -47.66 8.63 0.00
N LYS A 583 -47.30 9.82 -0.50
CA LYS A 583 -48.15 11.02 -0.43
C LYS A 583 -49.08 11.16 -1.62
N SER A 584 -48.58 10.83 -2.80
CA SER A 584 -49.35 10.88 -4.03
C SER A 584 -48.71 10.00 -5.10
N ALA A 585 -49.56 9.42 -5.94
CA ALA A 585 -49.19 8.91 -7.25
C ALA A 585 -50.13 9.59 -8.26
N THR A 586 -49.55 10.40 -9.14
CA THR A 586 -50.32 11.30 -10.02
C THR A 586 -49.76 11.23 -11.42
N TRP A 587 -50.65 11.07 -12.41
CA TRP A 587 -50.29 11.13 -13.82
C TRP A 587 -49.97 12.57 -14.23
N GLU A 588 -49.10 12.77 -15.22
CA GLU A 588 -48.68 14.11 -15.68
C GLU A 588 -49.84 15.01 -16.15
N ASN A 589 -50.99 14.43 -16.51
CA ASN A 589 -52.22 15.16 -16.86
C ASN A 589 -53.05 15.60 -15.63
N GLY A 590 -52.55 15.37 -14.41
CA GLY A 590 -53.18 15.71 -13.14
C GLY A 590 -54.18 14.67 -12.62
N GLN A 591 -54.38 13.54 -13.30
CA GLN A 591 -55.26 12.47 -12.83
C GLN A 591 -54.63 11.65 -11.71
N ALA A 592 -55.47 11.15 -10.80
CA ALA A 592 -55.03 10.22 -9.74
C ALA A 592 -54.60 8.87 -10.34
N SER A 593 -53.65 8.19 -9.71
CA SER A 593 -53.08 6.92 -10.19
C SER A 593 -54.10 5.84 -10.53
N VAL A 594 -55.24 5.77 -9.83
CA VAL A 594 -56.29 4.77 -10.04
C VAL A 594 -57.12 4.98 -11.33
N GLN A 595 -56.95 6.12 -11.99
CA GLN A 595 -57.57 6.40 -13.28
C GLN A 595 -56.68 5.86 -14.41
N GLU A 596 -57.30 5.12 -15.33
CA GLU A 596 -56.63 4.50 -16.46
C GLU A 596 -55.95 5.54 -17.35
N ASN A 597 -54.66 5.33 -17.60
CA ASN A 597 -53.83 6.13 -18.48
C ASN A 597 -52.92 5.23 -19.31
N PRO A 598 -52.61 5.61 -20.56
CA PRO A 598 -51.71 4.84 -21.41
C PRO A 598 -50.30 4.79 -20.80
N SER A 599 -49.60 3.68 -21.00
CA SER A 599 -48.29 3.41 -20.39
C SER A 599 -47.17 4.35 -20.85
N ASP A 600 -47.33 5.07 -21.95
CA ASP A 600 -46.40 6.11 -22.42
C ASP A 600 -46.52 7.44 -21.65
N ARG A 601 -47.55 7.58 -20.82
CA ARG A 601 -47.77 8.77 -19.98
C ARG A 601 -46.93 8.68 -18.71
N LYS A 602 -46.34 9.79 -18.25
CA LYS A 602 -45.54 9.78 -17.01
C LYS A 602 -46.40 9.75 -15.75
N LEU A 603 -45.97 8.94 -14.79
CA LEU A 603 -46.50 8.88 -13.43
C LEU A 603 -45.45 9.42 -12.46
N SER A 604 -45.84 10.37 -11.62
CA SER A 604 -45.01 10.87 -10.51
C SER A 604 -45.45 10.22 -9.20
N LEU A 605 -44.57 9.42 -8.61
CA LEU A 605 -44.70 8.84 -7.28
C LEU A 605 -43.93 9.71 -6.28
N THR A 606 -44.66 10.34 -5.34
CA THR A 606 -44.07 11.15 -4.28
C THR A 606 -44.24 10.44 -2.93
N CYS A 607 -43.13 10.20 -2.24
CA CYS A 607 -43.12 9.63 -0.89
C CYS A 607 -42.37 10.51 0.10
N THR A 608 -42.72 10.39 1.38
CA THR A 608 -42.00 11.02 2.48
C THR A 608 -41.34 9.98 3.36
N VAL A 609 -40.10 10.23 3.76
CA VAL A 609 -39.38 9.48 4.79
C VAL A 609 -39.12 10.41 5.97
N LYS A 610 -39.44 9.97 7.18
CA LYS A 610 -39.15 10.72 8.42
C LYS A 610 -38.69 9.78 9.52
N ARG A 611 -38.23 10.34 10.64
CA ARG A 611 -37.91 9.57 11.85
C ARG A 611 -39.13 8.84 12.40
N ALA A 612 -38.92 7.67 13.02
CA ALA A 612 -39.95 7.01 13.83
C ALA A 612 -40.32 7.85 15.06
N ASP A 613 -41.50 7.64 15.62
CA ASP A 613 -41.97 8.42 16.78
C ASP A 613 -41.16 8.11 18.06
N THR A 614 -40.66 6.88 18.20
CA THR A 614 -39.81 6.44 19.32
C THR A 614 -38.50 5.82 18.84
N ASP A 615 -37.46 5.97 19.64
CA ASP A 615 -36.21 5.23 19.48
C ASP A 615 -36.37 3.76 19.95
N PRO A 616 -35.38 2.88 19.73
CA PRO A 616 -35.45 1.48 20.17
C PRO A 616 -35.56 1.26 21.68
N SER A 617 -35.31 2.27 22.52
CA SER A 617 -35.57 2.21 23.97
C SER A 617 -37.01 2.55 24.35
N GLY A 618 -37.81 3.04 23.39
CA GLY A 618 -39.18 3.50 23.59
C GLY A 618 -39.30 4.98 23.95
N ALA A 619 -38.20 5.73 23.98
CA ALA A 619 -38.23 7.17 24.24
C ALA A 619 -38.62 7.95 22.97
N PRO A 620 -39.33 9.09 23.08
CA PRO A 620 -39.67 9.91 21.91
C PRO A 620 -38.44 10.44 21.18
N THR A 621 -38.41 10.27 19.86
CA THR A 621 -37.35 10.82 19.00
C THR A 621 -37.38 12.35 18.98
N LYS A 622 -36.25 12.99 18.69
CA LYS A 622 -36.12 14.45 18.79
C LYS A 622 -36.42 15.15 17.47
N ALA A 623 -37.03 16.33 17.55
CA ALA A 623 -37.29 17.20 16.39
C ALA A 623 -36.01 17.74 15.74
N THR A 624 -34.85 17.57 16.39
CA THR A 624 -33.53 17.98 15.89
C THR A 624 -32.88 16.97 14.95
N CYS A 625 -33.44 15.77 14.78
CA CYS A 625 -32.95 14.81 13.79
C CYS A 625 -33.04 15.39 12.37
N ALA A 626 -32.00 15.19 11.55
CA ALA A 626 -31.97 15.66 10.16
C ALA A 626 -32.83 14.78 9.24
N ALA A 627 -33.26 15.30 8.08
CA ALA A 627 -34.02 14.55 7.09
C ALA A 627 -33.25 13.27 6.62
N PRO A 628 -33.91 12.09 6.54
CA PRO A 628 -33.26 10.85 6.13
C PRO A 628 -32.66 10.90 4.72
N ALA A 629 -31.36 10.59 4.62
CA ALA A 629 -30.67 10.27 3.36
C ALA A 629 -30.61 8.74 3.18
N GLY A 630 -30.44 8.23 1.96
CA GLY A 630 -30.41 6.78 1.68
C GLY A 630 -31.04 6.46 0.35
N TYR A 631 -31.81 5.38 0.29
CA TYR A 631 -32.40 4.88 -0.96
C TYR A 631 -33.88 4.54 -0.81
N ILE A 632 -34.61 4.57 -1.91
CA ILE A 632 -35.98 4.08 -2.03
C ILE A 632 -35.99 2.83 -2.92
N GLN A 633 -36.43 1.71 -2.37
CA GLN A 633 -36.71 0.49 -3.14
C GLN A 633 -38.19 0.43 -3.52
N LEU A 634 -38.46 0.22 -4.81
CA LEU A 634 -39.81 0.01 -5.33
C LEU A 634 -40.20 -1.47 -5.30
N PHE A 635 -41.48 -1.70 -5.04
CA PHE A 635 -42.13 -3.00 -5.14
C PHE A 635 -43.40 -2.84 -5.97
N VAL A 636 -43.64 -3.75 -6.90
CA VAL A 636 -44.84 -3.79 -7.73
C VAL A 636 -45.47 -5.17 -7.61
N ASP A 637 -46.76 -5.20 -7.27
CA ASP A 637 -47.56 -6.41 -7.08
C ASP A 637 -46.91 -7.40 -6.10
N GLY A 638 -46.35 -6.87 -5.00
CA GLY A 638 -45.69 -7.65 -3.96
C GLY A 638 -44.31 -8.19 -4.32
N LYS A 639 -43.74 -7.80 -5.48
CA LYS A 639 -42.40 -8.19 -5.91
C LYS A 639 -41.46 -6.99 -5.90
N LYS A 640 -40.22 -7.22 -5.47
CA LYS A 640 -39.13 -6.24 -5.58
C LYS A 640 -38.82 -6.00 -7.06
N VAL A 641 -38.77 -4.73 -7.50
CA VAL A 641 -38.49 -4.36 -8.89
C VAL A 641 -37.44 -3.27 -8.98
N GLY A 642 -36.55 -3.38 -9.96
CA GLY A 642 -35.45 -2.43 -10.17
C GLY A 642 -34.43 -2.36 -9.03
N SER A 643 -33.35 -1.62 -9.28
CA SER A 643 -32.35 -1.27 -8.26
C SER A 643 -32.87 -0.18 -7.32
N PRO A 644 -32.42 -0.13 -6.04
CA PRO A 644 -32.74 0.98 -5.15
C PRO A 644 -32.36 2.33 -5.75
N ILE A 645 -33.24 3.32 -5.61
CA ILE A 645 -33.06 4.66 -6.16
C ILE A 645 -32.48 5.56 -5.07
N GLU A 646 -31.33 6.18 -5.33
CA GLU A 646 -30.67 7.10 -4.39
C GLU A 646 -31.52 8.35 -4.17
N ILE A 647 -31.64 8.77 -2.91
CA ILE A 647 -32.25 10.04 -2.52
C ILE A 647 -31.23 11.15 -2.76
N LEU A 648 -31.49 11.99 -3.77
CA LEU A 648 -30.62 13.07 -4.20
C LEU A 648 -31.26 14.43 -3.89
N PHE A 649 -30.64 15.16 -2.95
CA PHE A 649 -31.03 16.54 -2.62
C PHE A 649 -30.45 17.60 -3.57
N ALA A 650 -29.49 17.21 -4.40
CA ALA A 650 -28.85 18.00 -5.44
C ALA A 650 -28.45 17.08 -6.60
N ASP A 651 -28.21 17.66 -7.78
CA ASP A 651 -27.75 16.91 -8.95
C ASP A 651 -26.40 16.22 -8.67
N LYS A 652 -26.25 14.98 -9.13
CA LYS A 652 -25.05 14.15 -8.96
C LYS A 652 -24.45 13.81 -10.31
N THR A 653 -23.18 14.17 -10.54
CA THR A 653 -22.45 13.80 -11.75
C THR A 653 -21.67 12.50 -11.50
N LEU A 654 -21.91 11.50 -12.34
CA LEU A 654 -21.22 10.21 -12.31
C LEU A 654 -19.84 10.29 -13.02
N PRO A 655 -18.93 9.33 -12.81
CA PRO A 655 -17.57 9.36 -13.40
C PRO A 655 -17.54 9.39 -14.93
N ASP A 656 -18.58 8.88 -15.59
CA ASP A 656 -18.76 8.89 -17.04
C ASP A 656 -19.31 10.23 -17.59
N GLY A 657 -19.58 11.19 -16.71
CA GLY A 657 -20.15 12.50 -17.04
C GLY A 657 -21.69 12.55 -17.03
N THR A 658 -22.37 11.43 -16.78
CA THR A 658 -23.83 11.38 -16.67
C THR A 658 -24.32 12.16 -15.45
N VAL A 659 -25.33 13.02 -15.61
CA VAL A 659 -25.91 13.79 -14.51
C VAL A 659 -27.24 13.20 -14.07
N LEU A 660 -27.30 12.73 -12.83
CA LEU A 660 -28.53 12.33 -12.16
C LEU A 660 -29.17 13.56 -11.49
N PRO A 661 -30.39 13.96 -11.86
CA PRO A 661 -31.02 15.15 -11.29
C PRO A 661 -31.47 14.92 -9.84
N ALA A 662 -31.52 16.00 -9.06
CA ALA A 662 -32.12 15.99 -7.74
C ALA A 662 -33.56 15.46 -7.78
N ASN A 663 -33.88 14.53 -6.89
CA ASN A 663 -35.19 13.87 -6.82
C ASN A 663 -35.82 13.99 -5.42
N ALA A 664 -35.18 14.71 -4.49
CA ALA A 664 -35.68 14.89 -3.14
C ALA A 664 -35.46 16.30 -2.57
N THR A 665 -36.28 16.65 -1.58
CA THR A 665 -36.15 17.88 -0.79
C THR A 665 -36.18 17.55 0.70
N ALA A 666 -35.43 18.31 1.49
CA ALA A 666 -35.39 18.17 2.95
C ALA A 666 -36.16 19.30 3.63
N SER A 667 -37.01 18.97 4.60
CA SER A 667 -37.67 19.94 5.48
C SER A 667 -37.69 19.41 6.92
N GLY A 668 -36.83 19.96 7.78
CA GLY A 668 -36.65 19.47 9.14
C GLY A 668 -36.15 18.03 9.16
N ASP A 669 -36.96 17.14 9.75
CA ASP A 669 -36.72 15.70 9.89
C ASP A 669 -37.28 14.86 8.74
N THR A 670 -37.83 15.51 7.72
CA THR A 670 -38.61 14.86 6.67
C THR A 670 -37.95 15.04 5.32
N THR A 671 -37.73 13.93 4.63
CA THR A 671 -37.34 13.88 3.22
C THR A 671 -38.58 13.67 2.38
N THR A 672 -38.77 14.48 1.35
CA THR A 672 -39.79 14.26 0.31
C THR A 672 -39.08 13.88 -0.98
N PHE A 673 -39.27 12.62 -1.41
CA PHE A 673 -38.70 12.05 -2.62
C PHE A 673 -39.76 11.94 -3.71
N THR A 674 -39.40 12.21 -4.96
CA THR A 674 -40.27 12.06 -6.13
C THR A 674 -39.57 11.28 -7.23
N TYR A 675 -40.19 10.20 -7.68
CA TYR A 675 -39.79 9.43 -8.85
C TYR A 675 -40.80 9.64 -9.97
N THR A 676 -40.34 10.02 -11.16
CA THR A 676 -41.21 10.26 -12.32
C THR A 676 -40.69 9.49 -13.52
N ALA A 677 -41.52 8.59 -14.06
CA ALA A 677 -41.24 7.83 -15.27
C ALA A 677 -42.55 7.42 -15.95
N SER A 678 -42.54 7.18 -17.25
CA SER A 678 -43.65 6.47 -17.90
C SER A 678 -43.47 4.95 -17.73
N PRO A 679 -44.53 4.18 -17.43
CA PRO A 679 -44.41 2.72 -17.38
C PRO A 679 -43.80 2.08 -18.62
N ALA A 680 -43.99 2.67 -19.81
CA ALA A 680 -43.40 2.21 -21.06
C ALA A 680 -41.87 2.42 -21.15
N GLU A 681 -41.33 3.49 -20.54
CA GLU A 681 -39.87 3.74 -20.44
C GLU A 681 -39.20 2.79 -19.43
N VAL A 682 -39.94 2.36 -18.41
CA VAL A 682 -39.43 1.52 -17.31
C VAL A 682 -40.26 0.24 -17.14
N ASP A 683 -40.60 -0.40 -18.26
CA ASP A 683 -41.55 -1.52 -18.30
C ASP A 683 -41.08 -2.76 -17.51
N HIS A 684 -39.76 -2.91 -17.35
CA HIS A 684 -39.14 -3.89 -16.45
C HIS A 684 -39.58 -3.73 -14.98
N LEU A 685 -40.08 -2.56 -14.57
CA LEU A 685 -40.67 -2.35 -13.24
C LEU A 685 -42.11 -2.88 -13.13
N VAL A 686 -42.77 -3.14 -14.26
CA VAL A 686 -44.12 -3.72 -14.36
C VAL A 686 -44.10 -5.01 -15.20
N PRO A 687 -43.32 -6.03 -14.81
CA PRO A 687 -42.95 -7.15 -15.68
C PRO A 687 -44.09 -8.13 -16.01
N VAL A 688 -45.26 -7.99 -15.39
CA VAL A 688 -46.40 -8.90 -15.55
C VAL A 688 -47.64 -8.09 -15.91
N ALA A 689 -48.38 -8.51 -16.93
CA ALA A 689 -49.68 -7.93 -17.24
C ALA A 689 -50.74 -8.38 -16.22
N THR A 690 -51.61 -7.47 -15.78
CA THR A 690 -52.77 -7.80 -14.91
C THR A 690 -54.08 -7.73 -15.71
N PRO A 691 -55.11 -8.55 -15.39
CA PRO A 691 -56.35 -8.64 -16.18
C PRO A 691 -57.14 -7.33 -16.32
N ASN A 692 -56.86 -6.33 -15.48
CA ASN A 692 -57.53 -5.03 -15.45
C ASN A 692 -56.54 -3.85 -15.53
N GLY A 693 -55.27 -4.11 -15.82
CA GLY A 693 -54.21 -3.08 -15.85
C GLY A 693 -53.96 -2.42 -14.49
N ARG A 694 -54.44 -2.98 -13.37
CA ARG A 694 -54.22 -2.45 -12.03
C ARG A 694 -53.00 -3.09 -11.40
N HIS A 695 -52.13 -2.25 -10.84
CA HIS A 695 -50.90 -2.64 -10.15
C HIS A 695 -50.86 -1.97 -8.79
N VAL A 696 -50.28 -2.65 -7.81
CA VAL A 696 -50.04 -2.09 -6.47
C VAL A 696 -48.56 -1.75 -6.34
N ILE A 697 -48.26 -0.46 -6.12
CA ILE A 697 -46.91 0.01 -5.86
C ILE A 697 -46.73 0.21 -4.36
N SER A 698 -45.67 -0.40 -3.81
CA SER A 698 -45.21 -0.16 -2.44
C SER A 698 -43.77 0.33 -2.43
N VAL A 699 -43.37 0.99 -1.35
CA VAL A 699 -42.01 1.53 -1.21
C VAL A 699 -41.38 1.16 0.13
N GLN A 700 -40.06 0.96 0.11
CA GLN A 700 -39.24 0.80 1.31
C GLN A 700 -38.11 1.83 1.30
N TYR A 701 -37.89 2.50 2.44
CA TYR A 701 -36.67 3.25 2.68
C TYR A 701 -35.56 2.31 3.14
N LEU A 702 -34.38 2.47 2.54
CA LEU A 702 -33.15 1.77 2.90
C LEU A 702 -32.11 2.80 3.35
N PRO A 703 -31.31 2.51 4.40
CA PRO A 703 -30.22 3.38 4.82
C PRO A 703 -29.14 3.50 3.74
N PRO A 704 -28.26 4.52 3.84
CA PRO A 704 -27.04 4.60 3.05
C PRO A 704 -26.20 3.31 3.13
N ASN A 705 -25.51 2.97 2.05
CA ASN A 705 -24.61 1.83 1.98
C ASN A 705 -23.27 2.16 2.66
N GLU A 706 -22.48 1.12 2.96
CA GLU A 706 -21.11 1.30 3.42
C GLU A 706 -20.27 1.99 2.33
N GLY A 707 -19.58 3.08 2.71
CA GLY A 707 -18.82 3.93 1.78
C GLY A 707 -19.57 5.14 1.22
N ASP A 708 -20.89 5.24 1.44
CA ASP A 708 -21.64 6.45 1.11
C ASP A 708 -21.21 7.63 2.00
N ALA A 709 -21.24 8.84 1.44
CA ALA A 709 -20.91 10.06 2.19
C ALA A 709 -21.94 10.40 3.28
N ALA A 710 -23.18 9.93 3.12
CA ALA A 710 -24.26 10.19 4.07
C ALA A 710 -24.23 9.21 5.25
N PRO A 711 -24.41 9.66 6.51
CA PRO A 711 -24.45 8.78 7.66
C PRO A 711 -25.73 7.94 7.72
N ALA A 712 -25.60 6.68 8.14
CA ALA A 712 -26.71 5.75 8.35
C ALA A 712 -27.47 6.03 9.67
N ASN A 713 -28.02 7.23 9.79
CA ASN A 713 -28.70 7.72 11.00
C ASN A 713 -30.03 6.97 11.31
N TYR A 714 -30.60 6.34 10.29
CA TYR A 714 -31.91 5.71 10.31
C TYR A 714 -31.82 4.24 9.91
N LEU A 715 -32.64 3.40 10.53
CA LEU A 715 -32.87 2.02 10.11
C LEU A 715 -33.82 1.97 8.91
N ALA A 716 -33.76 0.88 8.15
CA ALA A 716 -34.69 0.62 7.06
C ALA A 716 -36.15 0.65 7.55
N SER A 717 -37.06 1.14 6.70
CA SER A 717 -38.49 1.07 7.00
C SER A 717 -39.02 -0.36 6.80
N ALA A 718 -40.29 -0.57 7.15
CA ALA A 718 -40.99 -1.85 6.92
C ALA A 718 -40.77 -2.37 5.49
N ASN A 719 -40.40 -3.64 5.38
CA ASN A 719 -40.25 -4.34 4.10
C ASN A 719 -41.64 -4.77 3.61
N PRO A 720 -42.08 -4.37 2.39
CA PRO A 720 -43.38 -4.77 1.86
C PRO A 720 -43.61 -6.29 1.74
N ILE A 721 -42.54 -7.10 1.65
CA ILE A 721 -42.65 -8.56 1.60
C ILE A 721 -42.80 -9.16 3.00
N ASP A 722 -42.00 -8.70 3.97
CA ASP A 722 -41.93 -9.30 5.30
C ASP A 722 -42.98 -8.70 6.27
N ASP A 723 -43.34 -7.43 6.08
CA ASP A 723 -44.32 -6.68 6.88
C ASP A 723 -45.21 -5.79 5.99
N PRO A 724 -46.10 -6.42 5.18
CA PRO A 724 -46.96 -5.69 4.25
C PRO A 724 -47.95 -4.75 4.96
N SER A 725 -48.31 -5.04 6.22
CA SER A 725 -49.29 -4.22 6.96
C SER A 725 -48.79 -2.84 7.39
N HIS A 726 -47.47 -2.64 7.42
CA HIS A 726 -46.85 -1.36 7.79
C HIS A 726 -46.11 -0.70 6.62
N ALA A 727 -46.05 -1.35 5.46
CA ALA A 727 -45.53 -0.74 4.24
C ALA A 727 -46.63 0.09 3.54
N PRO A 728 -46.33 1.29 3.03
CA PRO A 728 -47.29 2.07 2.26
C PRO A 728 -47.51 1.43 0.89
N GLU A 729 -48.75 1.47 0.42
CA GLU A 729 -49.15 1.00 -0.91
C GLU A 729 -50.06 2.01 -1.61
N VAL A 730 -50.03 2.01 -2.94
CA VAL A 730 -50.94 2.78 -3.78
C VAL A 730 -51.27 1.97 -5.03
N GLU A 731 -52.55 1.96 -5.41
CA GLU A 731 -52.98 1.34 -6.65
C GLU A 731 -52.78 2.30 -7.84
N VAL A 732 -52.32 1.75 -8.96
CA VAL A 732 -52.09 2.44 -10.23
C VAL A 732 -52.80 1.68 -11.34
N ALA A 733 -53.56 2.38 -12.18
CA ALA A 733 -54.22 1.82 -13.36
C ALA A 733 -53.45 2.21 -14.62
N ILE A 734 -52.77 1.24 -15.22
CA ILE A 734 -51.95 1.37 -16.42
C ILE A 734 -52.69 0.70 -17.58
N SER A 735 -52.86 1.42 -18.69
CA SER A 735 -53.36 0.87 -19.94
C SER A 735 -52.17 0.53 -20.84
N PRO A 736 -51.90 -0.75 -21.12
CA PRO A 736 -50.83 -1.14 -22.02
C PRO A 736 -51.02 -0.54 -23.41
N ILE A 737 -49.90 -0.24 -24.09
CA ILE A 737 -49.88 0.22 -25.48
C ILE A 737 -49.29 -0.86 -26.39
N ASP A 738 -49.50 -0.74 -27.70
CA ASP A 738 -48.91 -1.67 -28.65
C ASP A 738 -47.39 -1.44 -28.78
N PRO A 739 -46.54 -2.48 -28.68
CA PRO A 739 -45.09 -2.32 -28.78
C PRO A 739 -44.61 -1.99 -30.21
N ASN A 740 -45.45 -2.17 -31.23
CA ASN A 740 -45.12 -1.93 -32.64
C ASN A 740 -43.75 -2.49 -33.08
N PRO A 741 -43.50 -3.80 -32.87
CA PRO A 741 -42.20 -4.39 -33.14
C PRO A 741 -41.90 -4.46 -34.65
N ALA A 742 -40.61 -4.49 -34.98
CA ALA A 742 -40.13 -4.67 -36.34
C ALA A 742 -39.30 -5.95 -36.44
N VAL A 743 -39.48 -6.71 -37.52
CA VAL A 743 -38.66 -7.88 -37.84
C VAL A 743 -37.90 -7.60 -39.13
N THR A 744 -36.58 -7.74 -39.10
CA THR A 744 -35.72 -7.53 -40.27
C THR A 744 -34.75 -8.71 -40.41
N PRO A 745 -34.58 -9.28 -41.61
CA PRO A 745 -33.54 -10.28 -41.83
C PRO A 745 -32.15 -9.64 -41.72
N GLU A 746 -31.20 -10.38 -41.16
CA GLU A 746 -29.78 -10.00 -41.12
C GLU A 746 -28.94 -11.01 -41.92
N PRO A 747 -27.84 -10.56 -42.56
CA PRO A 747 -26.90 -11.48 -43.21
C PRO A 747 -26.32 -12.46 -42.20
N ASP A 748 -26.16 -13.72 -42.59
CA ASP A 748 -25.42 -14.71 -41.79
C ASP A 748 -23.93 -14.32 -41.73
N PRO A 749 -23.38 -13.93 -40.56
CA PRO A 749 -21.98 -13.52 -40.45
C PRO A 749 -21.00 -14.68 -40.72
N ASP A 750 -21.47 -15.94 -40.66
CA ASP A 750 -20.65 -17.12 -40.90
C ASP A 750 -20.57 -17.50 -42.38
N CYS A 751 -21.45 -16.96 -43.24
CA CYS A 751 -21.45 -17.23 -44.67
C CYS A 751 -20.49 -16.28 -45.42
N LYS A 752 -19.41 -16.85 -45.96
CA LYS A 752 -18.39 -16.17 -46.76
C LYS A 752 -18.49 -16.47 -48.25
N ASP A 753 -19.38 -17.38 -48.63
CA ASP A 753 -19.68 -17.71 -50.02
C ASP A 753 -20.51 -16.60 -50.68
N PRO A 754 -19.96 -15.83 -51.65
CA PRO A 754 -20.68 -14.74 -52.30
C PRO A 754 -21.77 -15.21 -53.26
N ASP A 755 -21.79 -16.49 -53.62
CA ASP A 755 -22.77 -17.08 -54.54
C ASP A 755 -23.91 -17.81 -53.79
N ALA A 756 -23.89 -17.80 -52.45
CA ALA A 756 -24.93 -18.40 -51.64
C ALA A 756 -26.30 -17.71 -51.85
N PRO A 757 -27.40 -18.48 -52.01
CA PRO A 757 -28.73 -17.90 -52.14
C PRO A 757 -29.14 -17.15 -50.87
N GLU A 758 -29.50 -15.87 -50.99
CA GLU A 758 -30.03 -15.10 -49.86
C GLU A 758 -31.47 -15.55 -49.53
N PRO A 759 -31.80 -15.76 -48.24
CA PRO A 759 -33.17 -16.02 -47.82
C PRO A 759 -34.08 -14.81 -48.07
N GLU A 760 -35.30 -15.07 -48.55
CA GLU A 760 -36.35 -14.05 -48.67
C GLU A 760 -37.23 -14.09 -47.42
N VAL A 761 -37.35 -12.95 -46.73
CA VAL A 761 -38.20 -12.81 -45.55
C VAL A 761 -39.15 -11.65 -45.76
N SER A 762 -40.44 -11.91 -45.56
CA SER A 762 -41.46 -10.87 -45.56
C SER A 762 -42.33 -10.98 -44.32
N THR A 763 -42.62 -9.84 -43.70
CA THR A 763 -43.48 -9.73 -42.51
C THR A 763 -44.58 -8.74 -42.81
N GLY A 764 -45.83 -9.19 -42.76
CA GLY A 764 -47.01 -8.35 -42.90
C GLY A 764 -47.25 -7.47 -41.67
N PRO A 765 -48.19 -6.50 -41.77
CA PRO A 765 -48.56 -5.66 -40.65
C PRO A 765 -49.21 -6.49 -39.52
N GLY A 766 -49.13 -5.99 -38.29
CA GLY A 766 -49.77 -6.62 -37.14
C GLY A 766 -51.29 -6.44 -37.17
N GLU A 767 -52.03 -7.54 -37.03
CA GLU A 767 -53.48 -7.58 -36.93
C GLU A 767 -53.92 -8.02 -35.52
N PRO A 768 -55.07 -7.56 -34.99
CA PRO A 768 -55.58 -8.05 -33.70
C PRO A 768 -55.73 -9.58 -33.68
N THR A 769 -55.27 -10.20 -32.59
CA THR A 769 -55.43 -11.65 -32.37
C THR A 769 -56.89 -12.06 -32.14
N ASP A 770 -57.70 -11.18 -31.54
CA ASP A 770 -59.16 -11.31 -31.46
C ASP A 770 -59.80 -10.69 -32.71
N PRO A 771 -60.47 -11.48 -33.57
CA PRO A 771 -61.14 -10.99 -34.78
C PRO A 771 -62.25 -9.95 -34.53
N GLY A 772 -62.75 -9.86 -33.29
CA GLY A 772 -63.76 -8.86 -32.87
C GLY A 772 -63.18 -7.57 -32.31
N ALA A 773 -61.86 -7.47 -32.12
CA ALA A 773 -61.21 -6.30 -31.52
C ALA A 773 -61.05 -5.14 -32.52
N ASP A 774 -61.12 -3.91 -32.01
CA ASP A 774 -60.87 -2.70 -32.80
C ASP A 774 -59.38 -2.59 -33.17
N PRO A 775 -59.01 -2.61 -34.47
CA PRO A 775 -57.62 -2.56 -34.89
C PRO A 775 -56.88 -1.31 -34.45
N GLY A 776 -57.59 -0.20 -34.21
CA GLY A 776 -57.02 1.08 -33.75
C GLY A 776 -56.83 1.17 -32.24
N LYS A 777 -57.16 0.12 -31.47
CA LYS A 777 -56.93 0.06 -30.03
C LYS A 777 -55.76 -0.87 -29.68
N PRO A 778 -55.07 -0.59 -28.56
CA PRO A 778 -54.10 -1.52 -28.02
C PRO A 778 -54.71 -2.90 -27.76
N GLY A 779 -53.97 -3.94 -28.12
CA GLY A 779 -54.30 -5.33 -27.84
C GLY A 779 -53.31 -6.27 -28.52
N ASP A 780 -53.26 -7.53 -28.08
CA ASP A 780 -52.34 -8.52 -28.64
C ASP A 780 -52.44 -8.60 -30.17
N LYS A 781 -51.31 -8.44 -30.86
CA LYS A 781 -51.24 -8.46 -32.33
C LYS A 781 -50.57 -9.73 -32.85
N ALA A 782 -51.04 -10.22 -33.99
CA ALA A 782 -50.45 -11.28 -34.79
C ALA A 782 -49.85 -10.71 -36.07
N PHE A 783 -48.60 -11.06 -36.35
CA PHE A 783 -47.87 -10.70 -37.56
C PHE A 783 -47.72 -11.97 -38.40
N ARG A 784 -48.16 -11.92 -39.67
CA ARG A 784 -48.05 -13.05 -40.59
C ARG A 784 -46.97 -12.77 -41.62
N GLY A 785 -46.14 -13.76 -41.91
CA GLY A 785 -45.06 -13.60 -42.88
C GLY A 785 -44.74 -14.86 -43.66
N GLU A 786 -43.80 -14.74 -44.58
CA GLU A 786 -43.26 -15.84 -45.37
C GLU A 786 -41.74 -15.81 -45.29
N ILE A 787 -41.12 -16.98 -45.09
CA ILE A 787 -39.69 -17.21 -45.14
C ILE A 787 -39.43 -18.21 -46.26
N VAL A 788 -38.66 -17.81 -47.28
CA VAL A 788 -38.17 -18.72 -48.33
C VAL A 788 -36.67 -18.82 -48.21
N THR A 789 -36.16 -20.02 -47.99
CA THR A 789 -34.72 -20.30 -47.91
C THR A 789 -34.36 -21.58 -48.66
N THR A 790 -33.09 -21.95 -48.68
CA THR A 790 -32.60 -23.17 -49.33
C THR A 790 -32.00 -24.14 -48.33
N TRP A 791 -31.96 -25.43 -48.69
CA TRP A 791 -31.21 -26.44 -47.95
C TRP A 791 -29.97 -26.86 -48.74
N GLY A 792 -28.81 -26.95 -48.07
CA GLY A 792 -27.54 -27.37 -48.66
C GLY A 792 -26.61 -28.07 -47.66
N GLU A 793 -25.55 -28.70 -48.16
CA GLU A 793 -24.53 -29.35 -47.32
C GLU A 793 -23.52 -28.31 -46.79
N PRO A 794 -23.18 -28.30 -45.48
CA PRO A 794 -22.20 -27.38 -44.90
C PRO A 794 -20.83 -27.42 -45.59
N THR A 795 -20.25 -26.25 -45.83
CA THR A 795 -18.88 -26.08 -46.35
C THR A 795 -18.05 -25.21 -45.41
N ALA A 796 -16.74 -25.11 -45.67
CA ALA A 796 -15.86 -24.22 -44.91
C ALA A 796 -16.20 -22.73 -45.09
N ASP A 797 -16.73 -22.37 -46.26
CA ASP A 797 -17.10 -20.99 -46.61
C ASP A 797 -18.59 -20.69 -46.33
N ASN A 798 -19.41 -21.72 -46.11
CA ASN A 798 -20.80 -21.60 -45.65
C ASN A 798 -21.15 -22.77 -44.71
N PRO A 799 -20.88 -22.63 -43.40
CA PRO A 799 -21.12 -23.70 -42.43
C PRO A 799 -22.61 -23.94 -42.14
N HIS A 800 -23.49 -22.99 -42.49
CA HIS A 800 -24.93 -23.06 -42.22
C HIS A 800 -25.76 -22.69 -43.48
N PRO A 801 -25.75 -23.53 -44.53
CA PRO A 801 -26.42 -23.20 -45.79
C PRO A 801 -27.92 -22.93 -45.60
N GLY A 802 -28.34 -21.73 -45.99
CA GLY A 802 -29.73 -21.28 -45.89
C GLY A 802 -30.18 -20.84 -44.51
N ARG A 803 -29.27 -20.65 -43.56
CA ARG A 803 -29.59 -20.02 -42.27
C ARG A 803 -30.30 -18.69 -42.48
N VAL A 804 -31.31 -18.45 -41.65
CA VAL A 804 -32.04 -17.18 -41.58
C VAL A 804 -31.85 -16.58 -40.19
N LEU A 805 -31.28 -15.39 -40.13
CA LEU A 805 -31.21 -14.59 -38.91
C LEU A 805 -32.29 -13.51 -38.96
N LEU A 806 -33.19 -13.50 -37.97
CA LEU A 806 -34.22 -12.46 -37.83
C LEU A 806 -33.93 -11.60 -36.62
N LYS A 807 -33.68 -10.32 -36.86
CA LYS A 807 -33.62 -9.29 -35.81
C LYS A 807 -35.03 -8.84 -35.47
N VAL A 808 -35.44 -9.06 -34.24
CA VAL A 808 -36.74 -8.67 -33.67
C VAL A 808 -36.52 -7.46 -32.77
N THR A 809 -36.83 -6.27 -33.26
CA THR A 809 -36.71 -5.00 -32.53
C THR A 809 -38.04 -4.67 -31.86
N THR A 810 -38.04 -4.53 -30.53
CA THR A 810 -39.26 -4.24 -29.75
C THR A 810 -38.90 -3.40 -28.52
N PRO A 811 -39.69 -2.36 -28.17
CA PRO A 811 -39.47 -1.58 -26.95
C PRO A 811 -39.83 -2.36 -25.68
N SER A 812 -40.66 -3.41 -25.80
CA SER A 812 -41.09 -4.24 -24.66
C SER A 812 -39.99 -5.18 -24.20
N SER A 813 -39.80 -5.25 -22.88
CA SER A 813 -38.99 -6.25 -22.17
C SER A 813 -39.78 -7.53 -21.82
N GLY A 814 -41.00 -7.67 -22.32
CA GLY A 814 -41.81 -8.89 -22.18
C GLY A 814 -41.06 -10.12 -22.68
N PRO A 815 -41.12 -11.28 -21.98
CA PRO A 815 -40.42 -12.50 -22.36
C PRO A 815 -40.71 -12.93 -23.80
N VAL A 816 -39.68 -13.37 -24.53
CA VAL A 816 -39.79 -13.88 -25.91
C VAL A 816 -39.52 -15.37 -25.97
N SER A 817 -40.24 -16.10 -26.84
CA SER A 817 -40.01 -17.55 -27.03
C SER A 817 -40.53 -18.05 -28.38
N VAL A 818 -39.92 -19.11 -28.91
CA VAL A 818 -40.50 -19.92 -29.99
C VAL A 818 -41.60 -20.79 -29.40
N THR A 819 -42.81 -20.68 -29.91
CA THR A 819 -44.01 -21.35 -29.37
C THR A 819 -44.42 -22.56 -30.18
N ASP A 820 -44.09 -22.61 -31.47
CA ASP A 820 -44.38 -23.75 -32.35
C ASP A 820 -43.43 -23.78 -33.56
N ALA A 821 -42.96 -24.96 -33.94
CA ALA A 821 -42.18 -25.18 -35.15
C ALA A 821 -42.60 -26.51 -35.78
N ARG A 822 -43.23 -26.46 -36.95
CA ARG A 822 -43.86 -27.62 -37.61
C ARG A 822 -43.27 -27.86 -39.00
N GLY A 823 -43.30 -29.12 -39.43
CA GLY A 823 -42.90 -29.54 -40.79
C GLY A 823 -41.59 -30.32 -40.88
N ASN A 824 -40.80 -30.39 -39.79
CA ASN A 824 -39.50 -31.10 -39.73
C ASN A 824 -38.50 -30.70 -40.83
N VAL A 825 -38.50 -29.41 -41.20
CA VAL A 825 -37.66 -28.86 -42.29
C VAL A 825 -36.65 -27.81 -41.81
N PHE A 826 -36.71 -27.36 -40.55
CA PHE A 826 -35.76 -26.45 -39.92
C PHE A 826 -35.74 -26.63 -38.39
N GLU A 827 -34.72 -26.09 -37.74
CA GLU A 827 -34.68 -25.79 -36.30
C GLU A 827 -34.67 -24.28 -36.09
N ALA A 828 -35.33 -23.77 -35.04
CA ALA A 828 -35.35 -22.34 -34.74
C ALA A 828 -35.37 -22.06 -33.25
N ASP A 829 -34.53 -21.13 -32.79
CA ASP A 829 -34.52 -20.61 -31.41
C ASP A 829 -33.90 -19.21 -31.36
N PHE A 830 -34.17 -18.47 -30.27
CA PHE A 830 -33.49 -17.21 -30.01
C PHE A 830 -32.06 -17.46 -29.53
N LEU A 831 -31.14 -16.54 -29.81
CA LEU A 831 -29.81 -16.56 -29.18
C LEU A 831 -29.96 -16.45 -27.66
N ARG A 832 -29.33 -17.39 -26.94
CA ARG A 832 -29.41 -17.51 -25.48
C ARG A 832 -28.10 -17.16 -24.79
N GLY A 833 -28.20 -16.60 -23.60
CA GLY A 833 -27.06 -16.30 -22.72
C GLY A 833 -26.58 -17.55 -21.97
N GLU A 834 -25.59 -17.37 -21.10
CA GLU A 834 -25.10 -18.45 -20.22
C GLU A 834 -26.17 -18.98 -19.25
N ASP A 835 -27.18 -18.16 -18.95
CA ASP A 835 -28.34 -18.51 -18.12
C ASP A 835 -29.42 -19.31 -18.87
N GLY A 836 -29.26 -19.47 -20.19
CA GLY A 836 -30.22 -20.14 -21.05
C GLY A 836 -31.44 -19.29 -21.44
N GLU A 837 -31.47 -18.01 -21.10
CA GLU A 837 -32.56 -17.10 -21.49
C GLU A 837 -32.24 -16.33 -22.78
N PRO A 838 -33.25 -15.92 -23.58
CA PRO A 838 -33.03 -15.10 -24.77
C PRO A 838 -32.33 -13.78 -24.45
N VAL A 839 -31.24 -13.48 -25.16
CA VAL A 839 -30.46 -12.26 -24.96
C VAL A 839 -31.12 -11.09 -25.68
N ARG A 840 -31.40 -10.02 -24.94
CA ARG A 840 -31.78 -8.73 -25.50
C ARG A 840 -30.54 -7.84 -25.67
N GLY A 841 -30.28 -7.37 -26.88
CA GLY A 841 -29.19 -6.45 -27.16
C GLY A 841 -29.38 -5.07 -26.50
N GLU A 842 -28.31 -4.29 -26.40
CA GLU A 842 -28.36 -2.90 -25.88
C GLU A 842 -29.30 -2.00 -26.70
N ASP A 843 -29.51 -2.32 -27.99
CA ASP A 843 -30.45 -1.64 -28.88
C ASP A 843 -31.91 -2.10 -28.71
N GLY A 844 -32.16 -3.00 -27.76
CA GLY A 844 -33.49 -3.53 -27.43
C GLY A 844 -33.98 -4.66 -28.34
N SER A 845 -33.12 -5.21 -29.22
CA SER A 845 -33.48 -6.27 -30.15
C SER A 845 -33.15 -7.68 -29.66
N TYR A 846 -33.82 -8.68 -30.22
CA TYR A 846 -33.51 -10.10 -30.08
C TYR A 846 -33.13 -10.70 -31.43
N THR A 847 -32.27 -11.71 -31.45
CA THR A 847 -31.92 -12.44 -32.67
C THR A 847 -32.52 -13.85 -32.63
N LEU A 848 -33.42 -14.15 -33.57
CA LEU A 848 -33.92 -15.50 -33.83
C LEU A 848 -33.08 -16.15 -34.93
N VAL A 849 -32.57 -17.34 -34.66
CA VAL A 849 -31.82 -18.15 -35.62
C VAL A 849 -32.74 -19.24 -36.14
N LEU A 850 -32.84 -19.40 -37.46
CA LEU A 850 -33.51 -20.52 -38.11
C LEU A 850 -32.52 -21.23 -39.04
N ASP A 851 -32.30 -22.52 -38.80
CA ASP A 851 -31.40 -23.36 -39.57
C ASP A 851 -32.18 -24.44 -40.34
N PRO A 852 -32.14 -24.46 -41.68
CA PRO A 852 -32.79 -25.50 -42.48
C PRO A 852 -32.21 -26.89 -42.25
N THR A 853 -33.06 -27.89 -42.07
CA THR A 853 -32.66 -29.30 -41.85
C THR A 853 -33.13 -30.24 -42.96
N ALA A 854 -34.15 -29.86 -43.74
CA ALA A 854 -34.62 -30.61 -44.90
C ALA A 854 -35.41 -29.73 -45.89
N VAL A 855 -35.50 -30.16 -47.15
CA VAL A 855 -36.34 -29.53 -48.19
C VAL A 855 -37.82 -29.80 -47.91
N GLY A 856 -38.66 -28.77 -47.98
CA GLY A 856 -40.10 -28.89 -47.80
C GLY A 856 -40.77 -27.61 -47.30
N ARG A 857 -41.94 -27.77 -46.66
CA ARG A 857 -42.71 -26.66 -46.08
C ARG A 857 -42.93 -26.88 -44.60
N GLY A 858 -42.84 -25.81 -43.82
CA GLY A 858 -43.10 -25.78 -42.39
C GLY A 858 -43.76 -24.48 -41.95
N GLU A 859 -44.06 -24.39 -40.65
CA GLU A 859 -44.64 -23.21 -40.02
C GLU A 859 -43.83 -22.87 -38.77
N LEU A 860 -43.41 -21.61 -38.63
CA LEU A 860 -42.71 -21.09 -37.46
C LEU A 860 -43.63 -20.12 -36.71
N THR A 861 -43.82 -20.34 -35.42
CA THR A 861 -44.52 -19.40 -34.54
C THR A 861 -43.65 -19.03 -33.35
N PHE A 862 -43.52 -17.73 -33.07
CA PHE A 862 -42.87 -17.22 -31.86
C PHE A 862 -43.68 -16.06 -31.27
N ARG A 863 -43.47 -15.77 -29.98
CA ARG A 863 -44.28 -14.80 -29.23
C ARG A 863 -43.45 -13.99 -28.24
N GLN A 864 -43.78 -12.71 -28.14
CA GLN A 864 -43.47 -11.81 -27.04
C GLN A 864 -44.70 -11.73 -26.14
N GLU A 865 -44.57 -12.14 -24.88
CA GLU A 865 -45.64 -12.07 -23.89
C GLU A 865 -45.93 -10.61 -23.48
N PRO A 866 -47.19 -10.27 -23.17
CA PRO A 866 -47.54 -8.94 -22.66
C PRO A 866 -46.95 -8.70 -21.27
N ASN A 867 -46.68 -7.43 -20.94
CA ASN A 867 -46.34 -6.97 -19.59
C ASN A 867 -47.29 -5.84 -19.15
N GLY A 868 -47.04 -5.21 -18.00
CA GLY A 868 -47.92 -4.14 -17.49
C GLY A 868 -47.93 -2.88 -18.35
N ALA A 869 -46.95 -2.69 -19.25
CA ALA A 869 -46.84 -1.52 -20.11
C ALA A 869 -47.14 -1.79 -21.59
N TYR A 870 -46.91 -3.01 -22.09
CA TYR A 870 -47.06 -3.37 -23.49
C TYR A 870 -47.94 -4.61 -23.71
N THR A 871 -48.72 -4.59 -24.80
CA THR A 871 -49.51 -5.73 -25.27
C THR A 871 -48.63 -6.80 -25.92
N GLY A 872 -49.14 -8.01 -26.09
CA GLY A 872 -48.38 -9.14 -26.64
C GLY A 872 -48.23 -9.07 -28.17
N SER A 873 -47.17 -9.67 -28.68
CA SER A 873 -46.92 -9.80 -30.13
C SER A 873 -46.64 -11.24 -30.50
N THR A 874 -47.38 -11.78 -31.46
CA THR A 874 -47.19 -13.16 -31.97
C THR A 874 -46.82 -13.10 -33.44
N TRP A 875 -45.82 -13.85 -33.86
CA TRP A 875 -45.43 -13.96 -35.26
C TRP A 875 -45.67 -15.37 -35.75
N ALA A 876 -46.28 -15.51 -36.94
CA ALA A 876 -46.51 -16.77 -37.62
C ALA A 876 -45.98 -16.68 -39.05
N TYR A 877 -44.98 -17.49 -39.38
CA TYR A 877 -44.33 -17.54 -40.68
C TYR A 877 -44.59 -18.86 -41.38
N ASP A 878 -45.03 -18.81 -42.63
CA ASP A 878 -44.95 -19.94 -43.55
C ASP A 878 -43.50 -20.06 -44.01
N VAL A 879 -42.87 -21.22 -43.78
CA VAL A 879 -41.45 -21.46 -44.11
C VAL A 879 -41.37 -22.43 -45.28
N THR A 880 -40.77 -21.99 -46.39
CA THR A 880 -40.48 -22.84 -47.55
C THR A 880 -38.97 -23.03 -47.67
N VAL A 881 -38.52 -24.27 -47.56
CA VAL A 881 -37.12 -24.67 -47.76
C VAL A 881 -37.00 -25.33 -49.13
N LEU A 882 -36.33 -24.66 -50.07
CA LEU A 882 -36.11 -25.10 -51.44
C LEU A 882 -34.85 -25.97 -51.54
N PRO A 883 -34.80 -26.94 -52.47
CA PRO A 883 -33.56 -27.66 -52.75
C PRO A 883 -32.56 -26.71 -53.44
N GLN A 884 -31.27 -26.82 -53.10
CA GLN A 884 -30.23 -26.19 -53.90
C GLN A 884 -30.10 -26.91 -55.25
N PRO A 885 -30.11 -26.20 -56.40
CA PRO A 885 -30.09 -26.80 -57.74
C PRO A 885 -28.86 -27.69 -58.02
N GLU A 886 -27.76 -27.48 -57.29
CA GLU A 886 -26.48 -28.15 -57.47
C GLU A 886 -26.41 -29.52 -56.77
N ILE A 887 -27.35 -29.78 -55.85
CA ILE A 887 -27.44 -31.05 -55.13
C ILE A 887 -28.45 -31.95 -55.85
N ALA A 888 -27.95 -32.99 -56.51
CA ALA A 888 -28.79 -33.96 -57.20
C ALA A 888 -29.65 -34.75 -56.19
N PRO A 889 -30.98 -34.87 -56.38
CA PRO A 889 -31.82 -35.63 -55.48
C PRO A 889 -31.46 -37.13 -55.54
N ALA A 890 -31.50 -37.80 -54.38
CA ALA A 890 -31.05 -39.19 -54.24
C ALA A 890 -32.21 -40.18 -54.49
N PRO A 891 -32.19 -40.97 -55.59
CA PRO A 891 -33.27 -41.90 -55.88
C PRO A 891 -33.24 -43.11 -54.94
N ALA A 892 -34.41 -43.52 -54.45
CA ALA A 892 -34.60 -44.71 -53.61
C ALA A 892 -35.54 -45.73 -54.27
N LEU A 893 -35.25 -47.02 -54.07
CA LEU A 893 -36.02 -48.14 -54.63
C LEU A 893 -36.33 -49.17 -53.55
N ALA A 894 -37.61 -49.45 -53.30
CA ALA A 894 -38.06 -50.43 -52.33
C ALA A 894 -38.82 -51.57 -53.02
N LYS A 895 -38.54 -52.82 -52.63
CA LYS A 895 -39.26 -54.00 -53.11
C LYS A 895 -39.91 -54.74 -51.94
N ARG A 896 -41.21 -55.00 -52.06
CA ARG A 896 -41.97 -55.83 -51.12
C ARG A 896 -42.50 -57.07 -51.83
N ALA A 897 -42.45 -58.22 -51.16
CA ALA A 897 -43.05 -59.47 -51.61
C ALA A 897 -44.13 -59.90 -50.62
N GLU A 898 -45.30 -60.26 -51.12
CA GLU A 898 -46.44 -60.69 -50.31
C GLU A 898 -46.98 -62.01 -50.84
N ASN A 899 -47.06 -63.02 -49.97
CA ASN A 899 -47.75 -64.26 -50.31
C ASN A 899 -49.26 -64.05 -50.24
N LEU A 900 -49.91 -64.06 -51.40
CA LEU A 900 -51.36 -63.86 -51.49
C LEU A 900 -52.15 -65.14 -51.17
N THR A 901 -51.49 -66.31 -51.20
CA THR A 901 -52.14 -67.61 -50.98
C THR A 901 -52.08 -67.99 -49.51
N HIS A 902 -50.93 -67.76 -48.88
CA HIS A 902 -50.74 -67.90 -47.44
C HIS A 902 -50.16 -66.60 -46.85
N PRO A 903 -51.01 -65.58 -46.59
CA PRO A 903 -50.56 -64.32 -46.01
C PRO A 903 -49.85 -64.52 -44.68
N GLY A 904 -48.59 -64.06 -44.58
CA GLY A 904 -47.76 -64.14 -43.36
C GLY A 904 -47.18 -65.52 -43.03
N GLY A 905 -47.49 -66.57 -43.81
CA GLY A 905 -46.94 -67.92 -43.64
C GLY A 905 -45.72 -68.20 -44.54
N PRO A 906 -44.95 -69.27 -44.28
CA PRO A 906 -43.87 -69.69 -45.16
C PRO A 906 -44.40 -70.00 -46.56
N THR A 907 -43.65 -69.60 -47.59
CA THR A 907 -44.06 -69.81 -48.99
C THR A 907 -43.93 -71.29 -49.35
N GLN A 908 -44.99 -71.85 -49.94
CA GLN A 908 -45.03 -73.25 -50.36
C GLN A 908 -45.15 -73.40 -51.88
N PRO A 909 -44.75 -74.53 -52.47
CA PRO A 909 -44.94 -74.81 -53.89
C PRO A 909 -46.42 -74.72 -54.27
N GLY A 910 -46.73 -73.85 -55.24
CA GLY A 910 -48.10 -73.57 -55.69
C GLY A 910 -48.66 -72.23 -55.21
N ASP A 911 -48.00 -71.55 -54.26
CA ASP A 911 -48.42 -70.24 -53.77
C ASP A 911 -48.22 -69.12 -54.80
N ARG A 912 -49.22 -68.23 -54.89
CA ARG A 912 -49.12 -66.95 -55.60
C ARG A 912 -48.49 -65.87 -54.72
N ILE A 913 -47.33 -65.37 -55.15
CA ILE A 913 -46.64 -64.23 -54.55
C ILE A 913 -46.84 -62.99 -55.42
N ARG A 914 -47.21 -61.86 -54.81
CA ARG A 914 -47.18 -60.53 -55.43
C ARG A 914 -45.89 -59.83 -55.04
N TYR A 915 -45.20 -59.26 -56.01
CA TYR A 915 -44.11 -58.34 -55.77
C TYR A 915 -44.56 -56.93 -56.12
N THR A 916 -44.29 -55.98 -55.24
CA THR A 916 -44.47 -54.55 -55.47
C THR A 916 -43.09 -53.90 -55.44
N ILE A 917 -42.78 -53.11 -56.47
CA ILE A 917 -41.59 -52.26 -56.50
C ILE A 917 -42.08 -50.82 -56.50
N THR A 918 -41.56 -50.02 -55.57
CA THR A 918 -41.81 -48.58 -55.48
C THR A 918 -40.49 -47.86 -55.68
N ALA A 919 -40.47 -46.91 -56.62
CA ALA A 919 -39.37 -45.96 -56.78
C ALA A 919 -39.82 -44.58 -56.27
N SER A 920 -38.97 -43.89 -55.53
CA SER A 920 -39.16 -42.51 -55.07
C SER A 920 -37.90 -41.68 -55.33
N ASN A 921 -38.08 -40.38 -55.52
CA ASN A 921 -37.03 -39.37 -55.64
C ASN A 921 -37.34 -38.23 -54.70
#